data_AF-A0A4P7D0P2-F1
#
_entry.id   AF-A0A4P7D0P2-F1
#
_cell.length_a   1.000
_cell.length_b   1.000
_cell.length_c   1.000
_cell.angle_alpha   90.00
_cell.angle_beta   90.00
_cell.angle_gamma   90.00
#
_symmetry.space_group_name_H-M   'P 1'
#
loop_
_entity.id
_entity.type
_entity.pdbx_description
1 polymer ?
#
loop_
_entity_poly.entity_id
_entity_poly.type
_entity_poly.pdbx_seq_one_letter_code
_entity_poly.pdbx_strand_id
1 'polypeptide(L)'
;MAEDTSPLPFPAQSFSLDVMLEKYAKGDEQSADDIYRRVAHGVAQAEPPALRAEVEARFVDNLRHGALGAGRIMSAAGAGIEATLINCFVQPVGDSIQGVDDEGRPGIYVALLQAAETMRRGGGVGYNFSAIRPRGAHVKSTGSSASGPCSYIDVFDASCRTVESAGSRRGAQMAVLDCDHPDLPEFIEAKHSKGRWNNFNVSVAVTDDFMRAVENDEIWPLVHRAAPSPALRAAGDLKQREDGLWVYAEKRARALWDTIMRSTYDMAEPGVVFISRMNEDNNLRALESIRATNPCGEQPLPAYGCCNLGPLDLTRFVREPFAQLRGGQPAFDWDELAARTATQVRFLDDVLDVTLWPLPEQQAEAAAKRRIGVGFTGLGDTLVMLGIRYNSDAGCAFGARVGRTMRDAAYRASVALARERGAFPLFDANTYLAAGTFASRLPEDLQAEIRAYGIRNSHLLSIAPTGTVSLAFADNASNGIEPAFSWTYQRTRRMADGSNETFTVEDHAWRVYRELGGDVNALPEYFVSALQMSAQEHVAMMAAVQPFVDTSISKTVNVPADYPFEAFEDLYLDAWRRGLKGLATYRPNETLGAVLQTLPAAGDALDDAQSDVLLDPLRVAIDHRPKGELPAVIEKIEYLTQTGKVSLYVAVSFLEVTGQVGGESMTIERPIEFFIPIGQRDESQQWITATMRSLSLAARGGFVARNLQDLRKVSWDRGQVRYGETQRLDGKRTPLWHDSEVAAIAYAIQQILHRRGFLDAEGRQVPSRLLAQRRAEGAARAGASPVGEADAATRAGERVLDGPNALPADAALAAPHAMLGRKCGSCGANAVIRRDGCDFCTACGEIGTCG
;
A
#
# COMPACT_ATOMS: atom_id res chain seq x y z
N MET A 1 40.43 -18.98 -6.09
CA MET A 1 39.68 -20.13 -5.52
C MET A 1 40.24 -20.38 -4.14
N ALA A 2 39.66 -19.72 -3.14
CA ALA A 2 39.84 -20.00 -1.73
C ALA A 2 38.41 -20.10 -1.17
N GLU A 3 38.10 -21.34 -0.85
CA GLU A 3 36.98 -21.97 -0.15
C GLU A 3 35.72 -21.15 0.19
N ASP A 4 34.64 -21.64 -0.41
CA ASP A 4 33.25 -21.62 0.02
C ASP A 4 33.09 -21.46 1.54
N THR A 5 32.64 -20.28 1.94
CA THR A 5 32.31 -19.93 3.34
C THR A 5 30.83 -20.22 3.66
N SER A 6 30.14 -21.00 2.83
CA SER A 6 28.79 -21.45 3.18
C SER A 6 28.88 -22.53 4.27
N PRO A 7 28.31 -22.34 5.48
CA PRO A 7 28.06 -23.44 6.42
C PRO A 7 27.07 -24.50 5.87
N LEU A 8 26.61 -24.37 4.63
CA LEU A 8 25.72 -25.33 3.97
C LEU A 8 26.52 -26.20 2.99
N PRO A 9 26.19 -27.50 2.87
CA PRO A 9 26.86 -28.39 1.91
C PRO A 9 26.48 -28.14 0.44
N PHE A 10 25.77 -27.04 0.11
CA PHE A 10 25.20 -26.78 -1.21
C PHE A 10 25.02 -25.27 -1.50
N PRO A 11 24.95 -24.88 -2.79
CA PRO A 11 24.82 -23.47 -3.20
C PRO A 11 23.42 -22.88 -2.89
N ALA A 12 23.37 -21.56 -2.72
CA ALA A 12 22.11 -20.81 -2.61
C ALA A 12 21.20 -21.03 -3.84
N GLN A 13 19.89 -20.92 -3.66
CA GLN A 13 18.93 -21.09 -4.77
C GLN A 13 19.07 -19.98 -5.81
N SER A 14 18.85 -20.31 -7.08
CA SER A 14 19.01 -19.39 -8.21
C SER A 14 18.20 -18.11 -8.05
N PHE A 15 16.95 -18.22 -7.59
CA PHE A 15 16.09 -17.07 -7.40
C PHE A 15 16.62 -16.08 -6.33
N SER A 16 17.22 -16.58 -5.26
CA SER A 16 17.89 -15.75 -4.24
C SER A 16 19.08 -15.00 -4.82
N LEU A 17 19.91 -15.70 -5.62
CA LEU A 17 21.05 -15.10 -6.30
C LEU A 17 20.61 -14.02 -7.29
N ASP A 18 19.58 -14.29 -8.08
CA ASP A 18 19.05 -13.33 -9.05
C ASP A 18 18.52 -12.06 -8.35
N VAL A 19 17.76 -12.21 -7.27
CA VAL A 19 17.26 -11.08 -6.49
C VAL A 19 18.41 -10.29 -5.87
N MET A 20 19.45 -10.97 -5.39
CA MET A 20 20.64 -10.37 -4.83
C MET A 20 21.39 -9.52 -5.88
N LEU A 21 21.64 -10.09 -7.06
CA LEU A 21 22.31 -9.40 -8.17
C LEU A 21 21.45 -8.24 -8.70
N GLU A 22 20.17 -8.45 -8.93
CA GLU A 22 19.27 -7.44 -9.49
C GLU A 22 19.13 -6.22 -8.56
N LYS A 23 18.99 -6.45 -7.24
CA LYS A 23 18.62 -5.38 -6.30
C LYS A 23 19.80 -4.77 -5.55
N TYR A 24 20.90 -5.52 -5.39
CA TYR A 24 21.99 -5.13 -4.49
C TYR A 24 23.32 -4.99 -5.19
N ALA A 25 23.66 -5.84 -6.17
CA ALA A 25 24.91 -5.70 -6.90
C ALA A 25 25.02 -4.35 -7.65
N LYS A 26 26.23 -3.84 -7.77
CA LYS A 26 26.60 -2.59 -8.43
C LYS A 26 27.83 -2.80 -9.30
N GLY A 27 27.88 -2.14 -10.45
CA GLY A 27 29.01 -2.25 -11.37
C GLY A 27 29.23 -3.67 -11.84
N ASP A 28 30.41 -4.23 -11.54
CA ASP A 28 30.87 -5.56 -11.91
C ASP A 28 30.70 -6.61 -10.81
N GLU A 29 30.07 -6.29 -9.67
CA GLU A 29 29.80 -7.23 -8.58
C GLU A 29 29.01 -8.46 -9.06
N GLN A 30 29.52 -9.67 -8.76
CA GLN A 30 28.90 -10.94 -9.19
C GLN A 30 28.54 -11.86 -8.02
N SER A 31 28.87 -11.48 -6.79
CA SER A 31 28.67 -12.32 -5.62
C SER A 31 28.24 -11.52 -4.39
N ALA A 32 27.66 -12.22 -3.42
CA ALA A 32 27.36 -11.65 -2.11
C ALA A 32 28.63 -11.11 -1.44
N ASP A 33 29.77 -11.77 -1.62
CA ASP A 33 31.04 -11.36 -1.03
C ASP A 33 31.59 -10.06 -1.63
N ASP A 34 31.36 -9.81 -2.93
CA ASP A 34 31.71 -8.52 -3.54
C ASP A 34 30.87 -7.40 -2.92
N ILE A 35 29.56 -7.63 -2.76
CA ILE A 35 28.66 -6.70 -2.06
C ILE A 35 29.10 -6.50 -0.61
N TYR A 36 29.47 -7.56 0.11
CA TYR A 36 29.91 -7.47 1.51
C TYR A 36 31.16 -6.61 1.65
N ARG A 37 32.15 -6.79 0.77
CA ARG A 37 33.35 -5.95 0.74
C ARG A 37 33.01 -4.49 0.45
N ARG A 38 32.17 -4.19 -0.54
CA ARG A 38 31.74 -2.81 -0.82
C ARG A 38 31.04 -2.19 0.39
N VAL A 39 30.08 -2.90 0.98
CA VAL A 39 29.30 -2.40 2.12
C VAL A 39 30.20 -2.16 3.33
N ALA A 40 31.06 -3.13 3.67
CA ALA A 40 32.01 -2.99 4.77
C ALA A 40 32.98 -1.83 4.56
N HIS A 41 33.53 -1.69 3.34
CA HIS A 41 34.41 -0.58 2.97
C HIS A 41 33.72 0.79 3.14
N GLY A 42 32.47 0.90 2.66
CA GLY A 42 31.68 2.12 2.77
C GLY A 42 31.37 2.52 4.20
N VAL A 43 31.00 1.55 5.05
CA VAL A 43 30.68 1.80 6.46
C VAL A 43 31.94 2.09 7.28
N ALA A 44 33.04 1.38 7.04
CA ALA A 44 34.32 1.59 7.73
C ALA A 44 34.92 2.98 7.49
N GLN A 45 34.42 3.78 6.53
CA GLN A 45 34.85 5.17 6.38
C GLN A 45 34.51 6.06 7.59
N ALA A 46 33.56 5.66 8.44
CA ALA A 46 33.27 6.31 9.73
C ALA A 46 34.49 6.25 10.68
N GLU A 47 35.32 5.23 10.55
CA GLU A 47 36.43 4.97 11.46
C GLU A 47 37.62 5.91 11.19
N PRO A 48 38.45 6.18 12.22
CA PRO A 48 39.72 6.86 12.05
C PRO A 48 40.59 6.12 11.02
N PRO A 49 41.36 6.83 10.15
CA PRO A 49 42.14 6.21 9.09
C PRO A 49 43.04 5.04 9.53
N ALA A 50 43.59 5.09 10.75
CA ALA A 50 44.44 4.04 11.30
C ALA A 50 43.70 2.72 11.61
N LEU A 51 42.39 2.76 11.84
CA LEU A 51 41.57 1.60 12.19
C LEU A 51 40.77 1.06 10.99
N ARG A 52 40.62 1.83 9.92
CA ARG A 52 39.72 1.48 8.79
C ARG A 52 39.95 0.09 8.24
N ALA A 53 41.20 -0.29 7.97
CA ALA A 53 41.51 -1.60 7.39
C ALA A 53 41.13 -2.77 8.33
N GLU A 54 41.40 -2.64 9.63
CA GLU A 54 41.05 -3.65 10.62
C GLU A 54 39.53 -3.76 10.80
N VAL A 55 38.85 -2.62 10.91
CA VAL A 55 37.40 -2.58 11.09
C VAL A 55 36.66 -3.03 9.84
N GLU A 56 37.12 -2.65 8.64
CA GLU A 56 36.60 -3.15 7.37
C GLU A 56 36.69 -4.68 7.31
N ALA A 57 37.86 -5.25 7.64
CA ALA A 57 38.03 -6.70 7.68
C ALA A 57 37.07 -7.38 8.67
N ARG A 58 36.88 -6.78 9.85
CA ARG A 58 35.93 -7.26 10.86
C ARG A 58 34.47 -7.17 10.38
N PHE A 59 34.10 -6.12 9.64
CA PHE A 59 32.75 -6.00 9.07
C PHE A 59 32.51 -6.99 7.95
N VAL A 60 33.48 -7.21 7.06
CA VAL A 60 33.40 -8.26 6.04
C VAL A 60 33.22 -9.63 6.71
N ASP A 61 34.01 -9.91 7.74
CA ASP A 61 33.89 -11.16 8.50
C ASP A 61 32.51 -11.31 9.17
N ASN A 62 31.98 -10.23 9.76
CA ASN A 62 30.64 -10.23 10.35
C ASN A 62 29.55 -10.53 9.31
N LEU A 63 29.63 -9.90 8.13
CA LEU A 63 28.66 -10.10 7.04
C LEU A 63 28.68 -11.53 6.50
N ARG A 64 29.88 -12.13 6.37
CA ARG A 64 30.04 -13.54 5.96
C ARG A 64 29.44 -14.51 6.96
N HIS A 65 29.41 -14.16 8.25
CA HIS A 65 28.87 -14.98 9.33
C HIS A 65 27.41 -14.62 9.69
N GLY A 66 26.63 -14.15 8.71
CA GLY A 66 25.19 -13.98 8.84
C GLY A 66 24.72 -12.62 9.32
N ALA A 67 25.62 -11.68 9.62
CA ALA A 67 25.19 -10.31 9.85
C ALA A 67 24.78 -9.64 8.55
N LEU A 68 23.73 -8.81 8.58
CA LEU A 68 23.23 -8.12 7.40
C LEU A 68 22.94 -6.65 7.74
N GLY A 69 23.24 -5.75 6.82
CA GLY A 69 22.60 -4.44 6.81
C GLY A 69 21.15 -4.55 6.34
N ALA A 70 20.30 -3.62 6.74
CA ALA A 70 18.99 -3.48 6.11
C ALA A 70 19.13 -3.15 4.60
N GLY A 71 18.03 -3.32 3.85
CA GLY A 71 18.07 -3.27 2.40
C GLY A 71 18.70 -2.01 1.79
N ARG A 72 18.61 -0.84 2.45
CA ARG A 72 19.27 0.39 1.98
C ARG A 72 20.78 0.35 2.19
N ILE A 73 21.23 -0.11 3.35
CA ILE A 73 22.66 -0.33 3.65
C ILE A 73 23.26 -1.28 2.61
N MET A 74 22.67 -2.44 2.40
CA MET A 74 23.19 -3.46 1.47
C MET A 74 23.25 -2.98 0.02
N SER A 75 22.31 -2.11 -0.38
CA SER A 75 22.22 -1.63 -1.76
C SER A 75 23.14 -0.43 -2.04
N ALA A 76 23.32 0.48 -1.07
CA ALA A 76 23.91 1.80 -1.31
C ALA A 76 25.24 2.08 -0.58
N ALA A 77 25.54 1.42 0.55
CA ALA A 77 26.80 1.67 1.26
C ALA A 77 28.00 1.37 0.34
N GLY A 78 28.95 2.30 0.27
CA GLY A 78 30.14 2.19 -0.58
C GLY A 78 29.89 2.29 -2.09
N ALA A 79 28.65 2.49 -2.55
CA ALA A 79 28.31 2.51 -3.98
C ALA A 79 28.49 3.88 -4.66
N GLY A 80 28.84 4.93 -3.91
CA GLY A 80 28.94 6.31 -4.42
C GLY A 80 27.59 6.94 -4.82
N ILE A 81 26.47 6.33 -4.41
CA ILE A 81 25.12 6.81 -4.69
C ILE A 81 24.70 7.77 -3.56
N GLU A 82 24.16 8.94 -3.92
CA GLU A 82 23.59 9.89 -2.96
C GLU A 82 22.19 9.48 -2.45
N ALA A 83 22.10 8.28 -1.88
CA ALA A 83 20.91 7.75 -1.21
C ALA A 83 21.16 7.65 0.30
N THR A 84 20.08 7.74 1.08
CA THR A 84 20.21 7.47 2.52
C THR A 84 20.40 5.97 2.76
N LEU A 85 21.21 5.62 3.76
CA LEU A 85 21.36 4.24 4.23
C LEU A 85 20.26 3.85 5.22
N ILE A 86 19.44 4.82 5.65
CA ILE A 86 18.35 4.62 6.59
C ILE A 86 17.08 4.20 5.85
N ASN A 87 16.40 3.16 6.35
CA ASN A 87 15.22 2.60 5.69
C ASN A 87 13.97 3.47 5.88
N CYS A 88 13.74 3.96 7.10
CA CYS A 88 12.50 4.68 7.46
C CYS A 88 12.73 5.79 8.47
N PHE A 89 11.78 6.72 8.56
CA PHE A 89 11.76 7.85 9.47
C PHE A 89 10.36 8.08 10.05
N VAL A 90 10.26 8.85 11.13
CA VAL A 90 9.00 9.45 11.58
C VAL A 90 9.09 10.96 11.46
N GLN A 91 8.03 11.59 10.94
CA GLN A 91 8.01 13.02 10.71
C GLN A 91 6.79 13.68 11.39
N PRO A 92 6.98 14.80 12.10
CA PRO A 92 5.86 15.53 12.68
C PRO A 92 5.04 16.24 11.60
N VAL A 93 3.74 16.40 11.86
CA VAL A 93 2.83 17.23 11.05
C VAL A 93 2.07 18.16 12.01
N GLY A 94 2.14 19.47 11.76
CA GLY A 94 1.55 20.51 12.60
C GLY A 94 0.21 21.04 12.07
N ASP A 95 -0.55 21.70 12.95
CA ASP A 95 -1.86 22.29 12.63
C ASP A 95 -1.77 23.66 11.93
N SER A 96 -1.00 23.73 10.86
CA SER A 96 -0.86 24.92 10.03
C SER A 96 -0.67 24.53 8.57
N ILE A 97 -1.04 25.39 7.61
CA ILE A 97 -0.88 25.08 6.18
C ILE A 97 0.60 25.16 5.77
N GLN A 98 1.31 26.17 6.27
CA GLN A 98 2.73 26.47 6.01
C GLN A 98 3.42 26.93 7.30
N GLY A 99 4.75 27.05 7.26
CA GLY A 99 5.54 27.48 8.40
C GLY A 99 5.58 26.41 9.49
N VAL A 100 5.39 26.83 10.74
CA VAL A 100 5.25 25.94 11.89
C VAL A 100 3.95 26.21 12.63
N ASP A 101 3.44 25.24 13.38
CA ASP A 101 2.31 25.44 14.30
C ASP A 101 2.76 26.02 15.65
N ASP A 102 1.81 26.26 16.55
CA ASP A 102 2.07 26.85 17.88
C ASP A 102 2.98 25.98 18.77
N GLU A 103 3.17 24.70 18.42
CA GLU A 103 4.05 23.75 19.11
C GLU A 103 5.35 23.51 18.35
N GLY A 104 5.64 24.33 17.33
CA GLY A 104 6.87 24.28 16.54
C GLY A 104 6.91 23.14 15.51
N ARG A 105 5.81 22.44 15.26
CA ARG A 105 5.76 21.39 14.23
C ARG A 105 5.66 21.98 12.84
N PRO A 106 6.29 21.40 11.81
CA PRO A 106 6.13 21.88 10.44
C PRO A 106 4.67 21.82 9.99
N GLY A 107 4.19 22.87 9.35
CA GLY A 107 2.87 22.89 8.74
C GLY A 107 2.71 21.82 7.67
N ILE A 108 1.47 21.50 7.31
CA ILE A 108 1.08 20.37 6.47
C ILE A 108 1.87 20.30 5.15
N TYR A 109 1.98 21.41 4.40
CA TYR A 109 2.72 21.40 3.13
C TYR A 109 4.25 21.44 3.31
N VAL A 110 4.74 21.95 4.44
CA VAL A 110 6.17 21.86 4.79
C VAL A 110 6.51 20.41 5.11
N ALA A 111 5.67 19.74 5.89
CA ALA A 111 5.82 18.34 6.21
C ALA A 111 5.76 17.46 4.95
N LEU A 112 4.81 17.74 4.04
CA LEU A 112 4.72 17.05 2.75
C LEU A 112 5.99 17.20 1.90
N LEU A 113 6.56 18.42 1.83
CA LEU A 113 7.82 18.67 1.11
C LEU A 113 8.98 17.88 1.71
N GLN A 114 9.14 17.95 3.03
CA GLN A 114 10.16 17.21 3.79
C GLN A 114 10.02 15.68 3.59
N ALA A 115 8.79 15.17 3.57
CA ALA A 115 8.49 13.78 3.32
C ALA A 115 8.85 13.35 1.90
N ALA A 116 8.52 14.18 0.90
CA ALA A 116 8.87 13.94 -0.49
C ALA A 116 10.39 13.86 -0.69
N GLU A 117 11.18 14.74 -0.05
CA GLU A 117 12.65 14.64 -0.09
C GLU A 117 13.15 13.37 0.59
N THR A 118 12.60 13.02 1.75
CA THR A 118 12.95 11.78 2.47
C THR A 118 12.69 10.54 1.62
N MET A 119 11.51 10.46 1.00
CA MET A 119 11.14 9.36 0.10
C MET A 119 11.99 9.34 -1.17
N ARG A 120 12.28 10.50 -1.78
CA ARG A 120 13.17 10.60 -2.95
C ARG A 120 14.54 10.00 -2.66
N ARG A 121 15.09 10.24 -1.46
CA ARG A 121 16.36 9.67 -0.97
C ARG A 121 16.26 8.21 -0.53
N GLY A 122 15.05 7.64 -0.48
CA GLY A 122 14.79 6.22 -0.26
C GLY A 122 14.17 5.85 1.09
N GLY A 123 13.86 6.82 1.96
CA GLY A 123 13.28 6.56 3.28
C GLY A 123 11.75 6.42 3.24
N GLY A 124 11.19 5.38 3.86
CA GLY A 124 9.77 5.34 4.21
C GLY A 124 9.44 6.30 5.36
N VAL A 125 8.20 6.79 5.46
CA VAL A 125 7.87 7.85 6.44
C VAL A 125 6.59 7.54 7.21
N GLY A 126 6.68 7.57 8.54
CA GLY A 126 5.52 7.53 9.42
C GLY A 126 5.13 8.91 9.95
N TYR A 127 3.84 9.12 10.19
CA TYR A 127 3.29 10.37 10.72
C TYR A 127 2.24 10.10 11.77
N ASN A 128 2.10 11.02 12.71
CA ASN A 128 0.90 11.16 13.52
C ASN A 128 0.14 12.40 13.01
N PHE A 129 -1.10 12.22 12.56
CA PHE A 129 -1.92 13.30 12.00
C PHE A 129 -2.84 13.97 13.04
N SER A 130 -2.80 13.54 14.30
CA SER A 130 -3.73 13.96 15.36
C SER A 130 -3.55 15.41 15.81
N ALA A 131 -2.45 16.07 15.43
CA ALA A 131 -2.28 17.50 15.68
C ALA A 131 -3.17 18.36 14.75
N ILE A 132 -3.50 17.86 13.55
CA ILE A 132 -4.32 18.59 12.57
C ILE A 132 -5.74 18.69 13.09
N ARG A 133 -6.30 19.90 13.10
CA ARG A 133 -7.67 20.13 13.56
C ARG A 133 -8.70 19.29 12.81
N PRO A 134 -9.75 18.84 13.50
CA PRO A 134 -10.76 18.00 12.89
C PRO A 134 -11.61 18.76 11.89
N ARG A 135 -12.31 18.02 11.02
CA ARG A 135 -13.29 18.58 10.09
C ARG A 135 -14.33 19.39 10.85
N GLY A 136 -14.69 20.54 10.28
CA GLY A 136 -15.65 21.45 10.91
C GLY A 136 -15.07 22.32 12.03
N ALA A 137 -13.78 22.18 12.38
CA ALA A 137 -13.08 23.13 13.25
C ALA A 137 -12.96 24.51 12.61
N HIS A 138 -12.95 25.55 13.43
CA HIS A 138 -12.87 26.93 12.98
C HIS A 138 -11.47 27.28 12.45
N VAL A 139 -11.40 27.90 11.26
CA VAL A 139 -10.17 28.48 10.71
C VAL A 139 -10.25 30.00 10.82
N LYS A 140 -9.62 30.56 11.87
CA LYS A 140 -9.74 31.98 12.24
C LYS A 140 -9.36 32.95 11.12
N SER A 141 -8.30 32.65 10.36
CA SER A 141 -7.76 33.56 9.34
C SER A 141 -8.67 33.73 8.13
N THR A 142 -9.40 32.69 7.74
CA THR A 142 -10.28 32.66 6.56
C THR A 142 -11.77 32.73 6.93
N GLY A 143 -12.11 32.60 8.22
CA GLY A 143 -13.50 32.49 8.69
C GLY A 143 -14.20 31.21 8.19
N SER A 144 -13.44 30.20 7.76
CA SER A 144 -13.97 28.97 7.17
C SER A 144 -13.94 27.79 8.16
N SER A 145 -14.42 26.63 7.69
CA SER A 145 -14.30 25.35 8.42
C SER A 145 -13.14 24.53 7.85
N ALA A 146 -12.48 23.76 8.71
CA ALA A 146 -11.37 22.88 8.33
C ALA A 146 -11.87 21.58 7.67
N SER A 147 -11.01 20.98 6.84
CA SER A 147 -11.29 19.73 6.12
C SER A 147 -11.00 18.45 6.91
N GLY A 148 -10.19 18.54 7.99
CA GLY A 148 -9.79 17.41 8.83
C GLY A 148 -8.55 16.64 8.33
N PRO A 149 -7.86 15.87 9.19
CA PRO A 149 -6.65 15.12 8.84
C PRO A 149 -6.82 14.15 7.67
N CYS A 150 -7.93 13.41 7.60
CA CYS A 150 -8.16 12.42 6.54
C CYS A 150 -8.04 13.01 5.13
N SER A 151 -8.51 14.25 4.94
CA SER A 151 -8.38 14.96 3.66
C SER A 151 -6.94 15.32 3.29
N TYR A 152 -6.08 15.56 4.28
CA TYR A 152 -4.66 15.82 4.05
C TYR A 152 -3.87 14.53 3.87
N ILE A 153 -4.28 13.42 4.50
CA ILE A 153 -3.70 12.09 4.21
C ILE A 153 -3.90 11.74 2.73
N ASP A 154 -5.04 12.10 2.12
CA ASP A 154 -5.26 11.94 0.67
C ASP A 154 -4.21 12.69 -0.18
N VAL A 155 -3.74 13.86 0.27
CA VAL A 155 -2.68 14.63 -0.39
C VAL A 155 -1.32 13.94 -0.26
N PHE A 156 -0.99 13.43 0.93
CA PHE A 156 0.25 12.68 1.15
C PHE A 156 0.28 11.37 0.35
N ASP A 157 -0.85 10.67 0.25
CA ASP A 157 -0.98 9.47 -0.59
C ASP A 157 -0.73 9.80 -2.07
N ALA A 158 -1.36 10.86 -2.56
CA ALA A 158 -1.18 11.33 -3.92
C ALA A 158 0.28 11.70 -4.23
N SER A 159 0.96 12.39 -3.31
CA SER A 159 2.38 12.73 -3.46
C SER A 159 3.28 11.49 -3.52
N CYS A 160 3.04 10.50 -2.67
CA CYS A 160 3.82 9.26 -2.65
C CYS A 160 3.68 8.45 -3.94
N ARG A 161 2.53 8.53 -4.63
CA ARG A 161 2.37 7.91 -5.96
C ARG A 161 3.26 8.52 -7.04
N THR A 162 3.65 9.78 -6.87
CA THR A 162 4.44 10.54 -7.85
C THR A 162 5.94 10.47 -7.57
N VAL A 163 6.35 10.39 -6.30
CA VAL A 163 7.76 10.35 -5.92
C VAL A 163 8.31 8.94 -6.14
N GLU A 164 9.12 8.75 -7.20
CA GLU A 164 9.94 7.56 -7.34
C GLU A 164 11.07 7.59 -6.29
N SER A 165 11.07 6.62 -5.38
CA SER A 165 12.17 6.48 -4.41
C SER A 165 13.40 5.95 -5.14
N ALA A 166 14.60 6.45 -4.79
CA ALA A 166 15.87 5.94 -5.31
C ALA A 166 15.91 4.40 -5.35
N GLY A 167 16.29 3.81 -6.48
CA GLY A 167 16.41 2.35 -6.65
C GLY A 167 15.09 1.61 -6.90
N SER A 168 14.22 2.15 -7.77
CA SER A 168 13.02 1.49 -8.34
C SER A 168 11.95 0.99 -7.35
N ARG A 169 11.99 1.42 -6.08
CA ARG A 169 10.97 1.09 -5.05
C ARG A 169 9.91 2.19 -4.94
N ARG A 170 8.64 1.78 -4.75
CA ARG A 170 7.56 2.70 -4.36
C ARG A 170 7.76 3.15 -2.90
N GLY A 171 7.43 4.40 -2.58
CA GLY A 171 7.44 4.89 -1.21
C GLY A 171 6.43 4.13 -0.33
N ALA A 172 6.76 3.96 0.94
CA ALA A 172 5.88 3.34 1.93
C ALA A 172 5.70 4.31 3.09
N GLN A 173 4.46 4.44 3.57
CA GLN A 173 4.13 5.38 4.63
C GLN A 173 3.30 4.75 5.75
N MET A 174 3.32 5.36 6.94
CA MET A 174 2.44 5.03 8.07
C MET A 174 1.63 6.25 8.46
N ALA A 175 0.32 6.11 8.58
CA ALA A 175 -0.56 7.12 9.14
C ALA A 175 -1.08 6.64 10.50
N VAL A 176 -0.82 7.43 11.54
CA VAL A 176 -1.33 7.21 12.89
C VAL A 176 -2.31 8.31 13.27
N LEU A 177 -3.41 7.93 13.93
CA LEU A 177 -4.36 8.84 14.57
C LEU A 177 -4.66 8.37 16.00
N ASP A 178 -4.80 9.33 16.92
CA ASP A 178 -5.00 9.08 18.35
C ASP A 178 -6.43 8.61 18.61
N CYS A 179 -6.60 7.70 19.57
CA CYS A 179 -7.89 7.09 19.90
C CYS A 179 -8.96 8.07 20.41
N ASP A 180 -8.60 9.32 20.67
CA ASP A 180 -9.51 10.39 21.10
C ASP A 180 -9.70 11.48 20.03
N HIS A 181 -9.12 11.35 18.83
CA HIS A 181 -9.27 12.36 17.79
C HIS A 181 -10.70 12.39 17.21
N PRO A 182 -11.35 13.56 16.98
CA PRO A 182 -12.74 13.64 16.50
C PRO A 182 -13.03 13.00 15.15
N ASP A 183 -12.04 12.97 14.26
CA ASP A 183 -12.14 12.30 12.95
C ASP A 183 -11.73 10.81 12.97
N LEU A 184 -11.53 10.21 14.15
CA LEU A 184 -11.22 8.78 14.27
C LEU A 184 -12.21 7.85 13.55
N PRO A 185 -13.55 8.06 13.62
CA PRO A 185 -14.49 7.22 12.87
C PRO A 185 -14.25 7.23 11.36
N GLU A 186 -13.98 8.38 10.75
CA GLU A 186 -13.68 8.46 9.31
C GLU A 186 -12.34 7.79 8.99
N PHE A 187 -11.35 7.95 9.86
CA PHE A 187 -10.03 7.37 9.70
C PHE A 187 -10.05 5.85 9.70
N ILE A 188 -10.84 5.24 10.59
CA ILE A 188 -11.02 3.78 10.66
C ILE A 188 -11.61 3.25 9.34
N GLU A 189 -12.66 3.91 8.82
CA GLU A 189 -13.38 3.45 7.63
C GLU A 189 -12.67 3.78 6.30
N ALA A 190 -11.60 4.58 6.33
CA ALA A 190 -11.06 5.19 5.11
C ALA A 190 -10.64 4.20 4.03
N LYS A 191 -10.04 3.05 4.39
CA LYS A 191 -9.57 2.04 3.43
C LYS A 191 -10.67 1.09 2.93
N HIS A 192 -11.88 1.15 3.46
CA HIS A 192 -13.05 0.50 2.83
C HIS A 192 -13.35 1.09 1.44
N SER A 193 -12.93 2.33 1.20
CA SER A 193 -12.95 2.93 -0.14
C SER A 193 -11.80 2.39 -0.99
N LYS A 194 -12.10 1.46 -1.91
CA LYS A 194 -11.11 0.84 -2.81
C LYS A 194 -10.20 1.87 -3.47
N GLY A 195 -8.89 1.76 -3.23
CA GLY A 195 -7.86 2.61 -3.82
C GLY A 195 -7.50 3.87 -3.01
N ARG A 196 -8.21 4.16 -1.91
CA ARG A 196 -7.84 5.23 -0.99
C ARG A 196 -6.71 4.75 -0.07
N TRP A 197 -5.66 5.56 0.06
CA TRP A 197 -4.52 5.33 0.96
C TRP A 197 -3.72 4.04 0.69
N ASN A 198 -3.59 3.65 -0.59
CA ASN A 198 -2.83 2.46 -1.00
C ASN A 198 -1.33 2.52 -0.67
N ASN A 199 -0.77 3.71 -0.42
CA ASN A 199 0.65 3.87 -0.07
C ASN A 199 0.87 4.04 1.44
N PHE A 200 -0.19 3.89 2.24
CA PHE A 200 -0.17 3.97 3.69
C PHE A 200 -0.55 2.62 4.30
N ASN A 201 0.21 2.21 5.31
CA ASN A 201 -0.35 1.45 6.41
C ASN A 201 -1.01 2.43 7.38
N VAL A 202 -2.13 2.03 7.98
CA VAL A 202 -2.91 2.87 8.89
C VAL A 202 -2.96 2.23 10.27
N SER A 203 -2.80 3.00 11.35
CA SER A 203 -2.89 2.48 12.71
C SER A 203 -3.54 3.48 13.67
N VAL A 204 -4.26 2.96 14.67
CA VAL A 204 -4.79 3.77 15.77
C VAL A 204 -3.80 3.75 16.93
N ALA A 205 -3.41 4.94 17.42
CA ALA A 205 -2.65 5.08 18.65
C ALA A 205 -3.58 4.96 19.86
N VAL A 206 -3.52 3.81 20.50
CA VAL A 206 -4.38 3.41 21.61
C VAL A 206 -3.65 3.62 22.93
N THR A 207 -4.33 4.28 23.87
CA THR A 207 -3.85 4.51 25.24
C THR A 207 -4.39 3.46 26.20
N ASP A 208 -3.71 3.26 27.33
CA ASP A 208 -4.21 2.37 28.38
C ASP A 208 -5.52 2.88 29.00
N ASP A 209 -5.73 4.21 29.02
CA ASP A 209 -6.99 4.81 29.48
C ASP A 209 -8.15 4.42 28.55
N PHE A 210 -7.93 4.43 27.23
CA PHE A 210 -8.92 3.96 26.27
C PHE A 210 -9.21 2.47 26.46
N MET A 211 -8.18 1.64 26.61
CA MET A 211 -8.36 0.20 26.81
C MET A 211 -9.13 -0.13 28.10
N ARG A 212 -8.83 0.56 29.20
CA ARG A 212 -9.62 0.44 30.45
C ARG A 212 -11.08 0.89 30.24
N ALA A 213 -11.28 1.98 29.51
CA ALA A 213 -12.62 2.45 29.17
C ALA A 213 -13.39 1.43 28.32
N VAL A 214 -12.73 0.71 27.40
CA VAL A 214 -13.32 -0.39 26.62
C VAL A 214 -13.77 -1.55 27.52
N GLU A 215 -12.89 -2.00 28.43
CA GLU A 215 -13.20 -3.06 29.38
C GLU A 215 -14.39 -2.70 30.28
N ASN A 216 -14.43 -1.45 30.76
CA ASN A 216 -15.47 -0.95 31.66
C ASN A 216 -16.75 -0.44 30.96
N ASP A 217 -16.80 -0.46 29.61
CA ASP A 217 -17.88 0.15 28.80
C ASP A 217 -18.11 1.64 29.10
N GLU A 218 -17.05 2.39 29.36
CA GLU A 218 -17.14 3.80 29.71
C GLU A 218 -17.43 4.69 28.49
N ILE A 219 -17.84 5.93 28.77
CA ILE A 219 -17.96 6.96 27.74
C ILE A 219 -16.57 7.53 27.44
N TRP A 220 -16.18 7.50 26.18
CA TRP A 220 -14.95 8.06 25.67
C TRP A 220 -15.21 9.37 24.91
N PRO A 221 -14.61 10.50 25.35
CA PRO A 221 -14.76 11.76 24.67
C PRO A 221 -13.80 11.85 23.48
N LEU A 222 -14.31 12.25 22.31
CA LEU A 222 -13.50 12.62 21.17
C LEU A 222 -13.21 14.12 21.22
N VAL A 223 -11.93 14.48 21.36
CA VAL A 223 -11.49 15.80 21.79
C VAL A 223 -10.41 16.40 20.91
N HIS A 224 -10.40 17.74 20.79
CA HIS A 224 -9.31 18.45 20.14
C HIS A 224 -9.14 19.88 20.68
N ARG A 225 -7.92 20.44 20.65
CA ARG A 225 -7.63 21.82 21.10
C ARG A 225 -8.31 22.91 20.24
N ALA A 226 -8.48 22.62 18.95
CA ALA A 226 -9.11 23.55 18.02
C ALA A 226 -10.60 23.71 18.33
N ALA A 227 -11.09 24.94 18.34
CA ALA A 227 -12.50 25.21 18.58
C ALA A 227 -13.36 24.78 17.36
N PRO A 228 -14.54 24.18 17.58
CA PRO A 228 -15.52 23.95 16.53
C PRO A 228 -15.92 25.25 15.83
N SER A 229 -16.30 25.17 14.54
CA SER A 229 -16.85 26.33 13.82
C SER A 229 -18.09 26.88 14.52
N PRO A 230 -18.40 28.19 14.35
CA PRO A 230 -19.63 28.77 14.88
C PRO A 230 -20.89 27.99 14.47
N ALA A 231 -20.93 27.49 13.24
CA ALA A 231 -22.02 26.65 12.75
C ALA A 231 -22.12 25.33 13.52
N LEU A 232 -20.99 24.66 13.78
CA LEU A 232 -20.99 23.39 14.50
C LEU A 232 -21.37 23.57 15.98
N ARG A 233 -20.91 24.66 16.63
CA ARG A 233 -21.33 25.02 18.00
C ARG A 233 -22.81 25.41 18.10
N ALA A 234 -23.39 25.97 17.03
CA ALA A 234 -24.81 26.30 17.01
C ALA A 234 -25.68 25.05 16.77
N ALA A 235 -25.14 24.04 16.08
CA ALA A 235 -25.85 22.81 15.74
C ALA A 235 -25.86 21.75 16.86
N GLY A 236 -24.96 21.84 17.84
CA GLY A 236 -24.88 20.89 18.94
C GLY A 236 -24.35 21.51 20.23
N ASP A 237 -24.60 20.84 21.36
CA ASP A 237 -24.14 21.26 22.68
C ASP A 237 -22.66 20.88 22.91
N LEU A 238 -21.77 21.48 22.11
CA LEU A 238 -20.33 21.23 22.20
C LEU A 238 -19.73 22.05 23.34
N LYS A 239 -19.12 21.35 24.29
CA LYS A 239 -18.51 21.93 25.48
C LYS A 239 -16.98 21.92 25.39
N GLN A 240 -16.35 22.90 26.01
CA GLN A 240 -14.92 22.90 26.28
C GLN A 240 -14.68 22.40 27.70
N ARG A 241 -13.73 21.46 27.85
CA ARG A 241 -13.26 20.98 29.15
C ARG A 241 -12.39 22.03 29.83
N GLU A 242 -12.15 21.85 31.13
CA GLU A 242 -11.29 22.75 31.94
C GLU A 242 -9.83 22.77 31.45
N ASP A 243 -9.35 21.69 30.84
CA ASP A 243 -8.03 21.58 30.21
C ASP A 243 -7.91 22.30 28.84
N GLY A 244 -8.99 22.92 28.38
CA GLY A 244 -9.03 23.67 27.12
C GLY A 244 -9.34 22.80 25.89
N LEU A 245 -9.56 21.49 26.02
CA LEU A 245 -9.97 20.64 24.90
C LEU A 245 -11.47 20.75 24.63
N TRP A 246 -11.83 20.87 23.37
CA TRP A 246 -13.22 20.82 22.92
C TRP A 246 -13.68 19.39 22.76
N VAL A 247 -14.81 19.04 23.34
CA VAL A 247 -15.47 17.74 23.14
C VAL A 247 -16.34 17.85 21.90
N TYR A 248 -15.92 17.17 20.82
CA TYR A 248 -16.64 17.15 19.54
C TYR A 248 -17.72 16.07 19.52
N ALA A 249 -17.50 14.97 20.23
CA ALA A 249 -18.47 13.90 20.40
C ALA A 249 -18.14 13.08 21.64
N GLU A 250 -19.12 12.37 22.18
CA GLU A 250 -18.94 11.36 23.22
C GLU A 250 -19.49 10.04 22.67
N LYS A 251 -18.72 8.96 22.77
CA LYS A 251 -19.10 7.62 22.29
C LYS A 251 -18.80 6.59 23.38
N ARG A 252 -19.50 5.45 23.38
CA ARG A 252 -19.06 4.31 24.19
C ARG A 252 -17.70 3.84 23.69
N ALA A 253 -16.73 3.67 24.57
CA ALA A 253 -15.39 3.21 24.23
C ALA A 253 -15.46 1.87 23.48
N ARG A 254 -16.30 0.95 23.97
CA ARG A 254 -16.55 -0.36 23.34
C ARG A 254 -17.11 -0.26 21.92
N ALA A 255 -17.97 0.72 21.64
CA ALA A 255 -18.52 0.92 20.30
C ALA A 255 -17.45 1.43 19.32
N LEU A 256 -16.56 2.32 19.78
CA LEU A 256 -15.40 2.75 18.99
C LEU A 256 -14.45 1.58 18.73
N TRP A 257 -14.16 0.80 19.77
CA TRP A 257 -13.30 -0.37 19.68
C TRP A 257 -13.87 -1.44 18.73
N ASP A 258 -15.15 -1.78 18.84
CA ASP A 258 -15.85 -2.67 17.91
C ASP A 258 -15.73 -2.18 16.46
N THR A 259 -15.82 -0.86 16.22
CA THR A 259 -15.62 -0.28 14.88
C THR A 259 -14.18 -0.48 14.38
N ILE A 260 -13.18 -0.26 15.24
CA ILE A 260 -11.77 -0.53 14.91
C ILE A 260 -11.61 -2.01 14.55
N MET A 261 -12.04 -2.92 15.43
CA MET A 261 -11.86 -4.36 15.26
C MET A 261 -12.59 -4.91 14.03
N ARG A 262 -13.82 -4.46 13.74
CA ARG A 262 -14.54 -4.86 12.52
C ARG A 262 -13.80 -4.41 11.27
N SER A 263 -13.32 -3.17 11.24
CA SER A 263 -12.53 -2.69 10.10
C SER A 263 -11.25 -3.51 9.93
N THR A 264 -10.52 -3.79 11.02
CA THR A 264 -9.30 -4.61 10.95
C THR A 264 -9.61 -6.05 10.50
N TYR A 265 -10.74 -6.61 10.94
CA TYR A 265 -11.16 -7.96 10.55
C TYR A 265 -11.53 -8.07 9.05
N ASP A 266 -12.12 -7.01 8.50
CA ASP A 266 -12.57 -6.95 7.10
C ASP A 266 -11.49 -6.46 6.13
N MET A 267 -10.61 -5.56 6.56
CA MET A 267 -9.65 -4.85 5.70
C MET A 267 -8.18 -5.03 6.11
N ALA A 268 -7.89 -5.81 7.15
CA ALA A 268 -6.58 -5.93 7.81
C ALA A 268 -6.05 -4.60 8.39
N GLU A 269 -6.85 -3.52 8.35
CA GLU A 269 -6.50 -2.18 8.80
C GLU A 269 -7.72 -1.45 9.39
N PRO A 270 -7.52 -0.55 10.36
CA PRO A 270 -6.22 -0.10 10.88
C PRO A 270 -5.56 -1.12 11.81
N GLY A 271 -4.23 -1.10 11.88
CA GLY A 271 -3.49 -1.76 12.96
C GLY A 271 -3.65 -1.00 14.29
N VAL A 272 -3.10 -1.56 15.38
CA VAL A 272 -3.10 -0.92 16.70
C VAL A 272 -1.68 -0.72 17.19
N VAL A 273 -1.36 0.50 17.62
CA VAL A 273 -0.12 0.82 18.34
C VAL A 273 -0.45 1.24 19.77
N PHE A 274 0.05 0.48 20.75
CA PHE A 274 -0.20 0.73 22.18
C PHE A 274 0.74 1.84 22.66
N ILE A 275 0.33 3.08 22.42
CA ILE A 275 1.20 4.26 22.55
C ILE A 275 1.60 4.53 24.00
N SER A 276 0.73 4.20 24.96
CA SER A 276 1.06 4.23 26.39
C SER A 276 2.23 3.31 26.70
N ARG A 277 2.17 2.05 26.26
CA ARG A 277 3.23 1.07 26.46
C ARG A 277 4.54 1.47 25.78
N MET A 278 4.46 1.99 24.55
CA MET A 278 5.63 2.48 23.82
C MET A 278 6.34 3.62 24.57
N ASN A 279 5.60 4.57 25.16
CA ASN A 279 6.17 5.69 25.91
C ASN A 279 6.63 5.30 27.31
N GLU A 280 5.91 4.42 28.01
CA GLU A 280 6.32 3.90 29.32
C GLU A 280 7.66 3.16 29.21
N ASP A 281 7.79 2.29 28.20
CA ASP A 281 8.97 1.44 28.03
C ASP A 281 10.15 2.15 27.35
N ASN A 282 9.95 3.35 26.79
CA ASN A 282 10.98 4.12 26.10
C ASN A 282 12.11 4.53 27.08
N ASN A 283 13.37 4.26 26.70
CA ASN A 283 14.52 4.68 27.50
C ASN A 283 14.68 6.20 27.57
N LEU A 284 14.18 6.93 26.57
CA LEU A 284 14.27 8.39 26.47
C LEU A 284 12.97 9.14 26.76
N ARG A 285 11.89 8.45 27.14
CA ARG A 285 11.23 8.77 28.41
C ARG A 285 10.99 10.24 28.77
N ALA A 286 11.99 10.77 29.49
CA ALA A 286 11.99 12.09 30.09
C ALA A 286 12.28 13.23 29.09
N LEU A 287 12.77 12.90 27.89
CA LEU A 287 13.26 13.83 26.87
C LEU A 287 12.36 13.89 25.63
N GLU A 288 11.52 12.88 25.41
CA GLU A 288 10.74 12.75 24.19
C GLU A 288 9.45 11.98 24.42
N SER A 289 8.51 12.16 23.50
CA SER A 289 7.29 11.37 23.42
C SER A 289 7.17 10.76 22.02
N ILE A 290 6.81 9.48 21.99
CA ILE A 290 6.53 8.74 20.77
C ILE A 290 5.06 8.90 20.43
N ARG A 291 4.77 9.30 19.18
CA ARG A 291 3.40 9.46 18.67
C ARG A 291 3.11 8.67 17.41
N ALA A 292 4.12 8.11 16.76
CA ALA A 292 3.98 7.30 15.56
C ALA A 292 5.09 6.25 15.50
N THR A 293 4.92 5.31 14.57
CA THR A 293 5.96 4.36 14.18
C THR A 293 6.38 4.63 12.74
N ASN A 294 7.47 4.03 12.34
CA ASN A 294 7.79 3.82 10.92
C ASN A 294 6.72 2.93 10.22
N PRO A 295 6.75 2.80 8.88
CA PRO A 295 5.81 2.00 8.09
C PRO A 295 5.49 0.58 8.57
N CYS A 296 6.45 -0.12 9.17
CA CYS A 296 6.30 -1.53 9.54
C CYS A 296 6.06 -1.77 11.04
N GLY A 297 6.01 -0.71 11.87
CA GLY A 297 5.64 -0.78 13.29
C GLY A 297 6.75 -1.20 14.26
N GLU A 298 7.91 -1.63 13.78
CA GLU A 298 9.05 -2.11 14.58
C GLU A 298 9.86 -0.99 15.24
N GLN A 299 9.73 0.24 14.77
CA GLN A 299 10.42 1.41 15.31
C GLN A 299 9.41 2.49 15.70
N PRO A 300 8.98 2.50 16.98
CA PRO A 300 8.37 3.66 17.59
C PRO A 300 9.42 4.78 17.67
N LEU A 301 9.19 5.90 16.99
CA LEU A 301 10.19 6.94 16.83
C LEU A 301 9.64 8.32 17.23
N PRO A 302 10.49 9.18 17.82
CA PRO A 302 10.17 10.58 18.04
C PRO A 302 10.10 11.33 16.70
N ALA A 303 9.68 12.59 16.75
CA ALA A 303 9.73 13.48 15.59
C ALA A 303 11.17 13.52 14.99
N TYR A 304 11.26 13.32 13.68
CA TYR A 304 12.51 13.22 12.90
C TYR A 304 13.41 12.01 13.24
N GLY A 305 12.94 11.08 14.07
CA GLY A 305 13.67 9.86 14.40
C GLY A 305 13.86 8.93 13.19
N CYS A 306 14.89 8.11 13.23
CA CYS A 306 15.33 7.26 12.13
C CYS A 306 15.39 5.76 12.48
N CYS A 307 15.20 4.92 11.48
CA CYS A 307 15.21 3.47 11.54
C CYS A 307 16.48 2.91 10.89
N ASN A 308 17.58 2.85 11.65
CA ASN A 308 18.84 2.24 11.25
C ASN A 308 18.90 0.77 11.70
N LEU A 309 18.75 -0.17 10.77
CA LEU A 309 18.52 -1.58 11.09
C LEU A 309 19.58 -2.51 10.49
N GLY A 310 19.82 -3.63 11.18
CA GLY A 310 20.64 -4.70 10.63
C GLY A 310 20.39 -6.04 11.35
N PRO A 311 19.77 -7.03 10.68
CA PRO A 311 19.49 -8.31 11.29
C PRO A 311 20.69 -9.28 11.26
N LEU A 312 20.73 -10.23 12.20
CA LEU A 312 21.57 -11.43 12.14
C LEU A 312 20.73 -12.64 11.65
N ASP A 313 21.25 -13.39 10.69
CA ASP A 313 20.69 -14.67 10.23
C ASP A 313 20.94 -15.77 11.26
N LEU A 314 19.89 -16.13 12.01
CA LEU A 314 20.00 -17.09 13.11
C LEU A 314 20.38 -18.51 12.64
N THR A 315 20.12 -18.84 11.37
CA THR A 315 20.41 -20.17 10.83
C THR A 315 21.91 -20.46 10.81
N ARG A 316 22.76 -19.42 10.72
CA ARG A 316 24.22 -19.52 10.71
C ARG A 316 24.83 -19.93 12.04
N PHE A 317 24.06 -19.86 13.13
CA PHE A 317 24.51 -20.23 14.47
C PHE A 317 24.05 -21.65 14.85
N VAL A 318 23.34 -22.36 13.97
CA VAL A 318 22.98 -23.76 14.19
C VAL A 318 24.18 -24.66 13.88
N ARG A 319 24.59 -25.47 14.85
CA ARG A 319 25.62 -26.50 14.70
C ARG A 319 24.95 -27.86 14.50
N GLU A 320 25.40 -28.59 13.48
CA GLU A 320 24.85 -29.89 13.09
C GLU A 320 23.32 -29.88 12.89
N PRO A 321 22.79 -29.06 11.95
CA PRO A 321 21.35 -28.98 11.72
C PRO A 321 20.77 -30.36 11.40
N PHE A 322 19.59 -30.64 11.95
CA PHE A 322 18.90 -31.93 11.82
C PHE A 322 19.71 -33.15 12.28
N ALA A 323 20.65 -33.01 13.23
CA ALA A 323 21.43 -34.14 13.75
C ALA A 323 20.56 -35.32 14.23
N GLN A 324 19.33 -35.06 14.65
CA GLN A 324 18.33 -36.09 14.99
C GLN A 324 18.09 -37.12 13.89
N LEU A 325 18.23 -36.78 12.60
CA LEU A 325 18.13 -37.73 11.48
C LEU A 325 19.19 -38.84 11.53
N ARG A 326 20.31 -38.57 12.20
CA ARG A 326 21.47 -39.46 12.34
C ARG A 326 21.70 -39.92 13.77
N GLY A 327 20.71 -39.73 14.66
CA GLY A 327 20.79 -40.09 16.07
C GLY A 327 21.62 -39.13 16.95
N GLY A 328 21.96 -37.94 16.46
CA GLY A 328 22.63 -36.87 17.21
C GLY A 328 21.67 -35.83 17.78
N GLN A 329 22.23 -34.75 18.33
CA GLN A 329 21.47 -33.60 18.87
C GLN A 329 22.03 -32.31 18.28
N PRO A 330 21.19 -31.49 17.63
CA PRO A 330 21.64 -30.22 17.07
C PRO A 330 21.90 -29.22 18.22
N ALA A 331 22.79 -28.26 18.00
CA ALA A 331 23.12 -27.24 18.99
C ALA A 331 23.06 -25.84 18.39
N PHE A 332 23.02 -24.82 19.25
CA PHE A 332 23.03 -23.42 18.85
C PHE A 332 24.22 -22.69 19.49
N ASP A 333 24.91 -21.88 18.69
CA ASP A 333 26.13 -21.17 19.07
C ASP A 333 25.81 -19.81 19.70
N TRP A 334 25.56 -19.83 21.01
CA TRP A 334 25.18 -18.64 21.77
C TRP A 334 26.31 -17.61 21.90
N ASP A 335 27.56 -18.08 21.99
CA ASP A 335 28.73 -17.22 22.15
C ASP A 335 29.00 -16.47 20.84
N GLU A 336 28.91 -17.16 19.72
CA GLU A 336 29.05 -16.54 18.40
C GLU A 336 27.91 -15.54 18.13
N LEU A 337 26.66 -15.86 18.49
CA LEU A 337 25.54 -14.90 18.39
C LEU A 337 25.83 -13.61 19.16
N ALA A 338 26.36 -13.73 20.39
CA ALA A 338 26.73 -12.57 21.20
C ALA A 338 27.88 -11.76 20.57
N ALA A 339 28.92 -12.42 20.06
CA ALA A 339 30.06 -11.77 19.42
C ALA A 339 29.67 -11.02 18.13
N ARG A 340 28.82 -11.63 17.29
CA ARG A 340 28.29 -11.01 16.06
C ARG A 340 27.34 -9.86 16.36
N THR A 341 26.53 -9.98 17.41
CA THR A 341 25.69 -8.87 17.89
C THR A 341 26.53 -7.67 18.30
N ALA A 342 27.63 -7.88 19.03
CA ALA A 342 28.52 -6.80 19.45
C ALA A 342 29.15 -6.07 18.25
N THR A 343 29.61 -6.82 17.25
CA THR A 343 30.15 -6.24 16.01
C THR A 343 29.08 -5.49 15.22
N GLN A 344 27.85 -6.03 15.18
CA GLN A 344 26.73 -5.41 14.49
C GLN A 344 26.31 -4.07 15.11
N VAL A 345 26.41 -3.92 16.45
CA VAL A 345 26.19 -2.62 17.11
C VAL A 345 27.14 -1.57 16.59
N ARG A 346 28.44 -1.88 16.49
CA ARG A 346 29.44 -0.93 15.94
C ARG A 346 29.20 -0.64 14.47
N PHE A 347 28.87 -1.66 13.67
CA PHE A 347 28.53 -1.49 12.26
C PHE A 347 27.37 -0.51 12.09
N LEU A 348 26.28 -0.65 12.86
CA LEU A 348 25.16 0.27 12.79
C LEU A 348 25.48 1.65 13.39
N ASP A 349 26.30 1.75 14.44
CA ASP A 349 26.77 3.05 14.95
C ASP A 349 27.51 3.83 13.87
N ASP A 350 28.39 3.16 13.10
CA ASP A 350 29.14 3.76 11.99
C ASP A 350 28.24 4.17 10.81
N VAL A 351 27.19 3.41 10.52
CA VAL A 351 26.20 3.75 9.47
C VAL A 351 25.58 5.15 9.71
N LEU A 352 25.35 5.54 10.97
CA LEU A 352 24.81 6.86 11.30
C LEU A 352 25.75 8.01 10.90
N ASP A 353 27.06 7.75 10.85
CA ASP A 353 28.08 8.76 10.56
C ASP A 353 28.39 8.84 9.06
N VAL A 354 28.17 7.78 8.28
CA VAL A 354 28.42 7.76 6.81
C VAL A 354 27.16 7.97 5.96
N THR A 355 25.97 7.80 6.54
CA THR A 355 24.72 7.94 5.78
C THR A 355 24.50 9.39 5.32
N LEU A 356 23.94 9.54 4.11
CA LEU A 356 23.37 10.81 3.69
C LEU A 356 22.03 11.04 4.43
N TRP A 357 21.91 12.17 5.11
CA TRP A 357 20.68 12.59 5.77
C TRP A 357 19.79 13.38 4.82
N PRO A 358 18.54 12.94 4.56
CA PRO A 358 17.62 13.68 3.71
C PRO A 358 17.30 15.08 4.25
N LEU A 359 17.18 15.22 5.57
CA LEU A 359 16.87 16.47 6.26
C LEU A 359 17.88 16.78 7.39
N PRO A 360 18.24 18.06 7.61
CA PRO A 360 19.07 18.46 8.74
C PRO A 360 18.48 18.08 10.10
N GLU A 361 17.15 18.12 10.25
CA GLU A 361 16.46 17.76 11.49
C GLU A 361 16.62 16.26 11.82
N GLN A 362 16.60 15.40 10.79
CA GLN A 362 16.86 13.97 10.96
C GLN A 362 18.32 13.71 11.36
N GLN A 363 19.26 14.43 10.75
CA GLN A 363 20.68 14.35 11.13
C GLN A 363 20.89 14.78 12.59
N ALA A 364 20.29 15.90 13.00
CA ALA A 364 20.42 16.43 14.35
C ALA A 364 19.84 15.45 15.38
N GLU A 365 18.67 14.88 15.12
CA GLU A 365 18.02 13.89 15.98
C GLU A 365 18.85 12.61 16.11
N ALA A 366 19.39 12.10 14.99
CA ALA A 366 20.27 10.95 14.99
C ALA A 366 21.59 11.22 15.72
N ALA A 367 22.21 12.38 15.52
CA ALA A 367 23.44 12.75 16.20
C ALA A 367 23.24 12.88 17.72
N ALA A 368 22.08 13.39 18.15
CA ALA A 368 21.76 13.60 19.57
C ALA A 368 21.50 12.30 20.34
N LYS A 369 20.96 11.26 19.69
CA LYS A 369 20.42 10.05 20.37
C LYS A 369 20.95 8.72 19.84
N ARG A 370 21.56 8.69 18.66
CA ARG A 370 22.23 7.55 18.02
C ARG A 370 21.44 6.23 18.05
N ARG A 371 20.15 6.28 17.68
CA ARG A 371 19.26 5.11 17.68
C ARG A 371 19.66 4.10 16.59
N ILE A 372 19.73 2.83 16.96
CA ILE A 372 19.94 1.71 16.04
C ILE A 372 18.95 0.57 16.36
N GLY A 373 18.88 -0.43 15.50
CA GLY A 373 18.06 -1.62 15.69
C GLY A 373 18.75 -2.86 15.14
N VAL A 374 19.54 -3.52 15.98
CA VAL A 374 20.00 -4.89 15.73
C VAL A 374 18.79 -5.81 15.88
N GLY A 375 18.55 -6.61 14.85
CA GLY A 375 17.46 -7.58 14.83
C GLY A 375 17.98 -8.95 14.45
N PHE A 376 17.07 -9.83 14.07
CA PHE A 376 17.41 -11.13 13.54
C PHE A 376 16.47 -11.52 12.40
N THR A 377 16.85 -12.55 11.64
CA THR A 377 16.03 -13.24 10.64
C THR A 377 16.22 -14.76 10.82
N GLY A 378 15.34 -15.57 10.24
CA GLY A 378 15.49 -17.01 10.23
C GLY A 378 15.12 -17.70 11.56
N LEU A 379 14.31 -17.08 12.42
CA LEU A 379 13.90 -17.73 13.68
C LEU A 379 13.11 -19.03 13.43
N GLY A 380 12.19 -19.02 12.46
CA GLY A 380 11.42 -20.20 12.07
C GLY A 380 12.31 -21.37 11.65
N ASP A 381 13.20 -21.11 10.70
CA ASP A 381 14.17 -22.08 10.17
C ASP A 381 15.10 -22.61 11.25
N THR A 382 15.61 -21.72 12.11
CA THR A 382 16.49 -22.09 13.21
C THR A 382 15.83 -23.11 14.12
N LEU A 383 14.57 -22.87 14.51
CA LEU A 383 13.81 -23.79 15.34
C LEU A 383 13.60 -25.14 14.64
N VAL A 384 13.22 -25.12 13.36
CA VAL A 384 13.06 -26.33 12.54
C VAL A 384 14.38 -27.13 12.45
N MET A 385 15.50 -26.47 12.18
CA MET A 385 16.84 -27.09 12.11
C MET A 385 17.28 -27.70 13.45
N LEU A 386 16.83 -27.12 14.58
CA LEU A 386 17.04 -27.63 15.93
C LEU A 386 16.03 -28.73 16.34
N GLY A 387 15.05 -29.04 15.48
CA GLY A 387 13.98 -29.99 15.81
C GLY A 387 12.97 -29.47 16.84
N ILE A 388 12.87 -28.14 16.99
CA ILE A 388 11.96 -27.46 17.92
C ILE A 388 10.79 -26.88 17.14
N ARG A 389 9.56 -27.16 17.60
CA ARG A 389 8.36 -26.61 16.99
C ARG A 389 8.18 -25.13 17.36
N TYR A 390 7.94 -24.25 16.38
CA TYR A 390 7.85 -22.80 16.57
C TYR A 390 6.81 -22.38 17.63
N ASN A 391 5.59 -22.90 17.52
CA ASN A 391 4.45 -22.61 18.40
C ASN A 391 4.43 -23.45 19.70
N SER A 392 5.57 -23.97 20.14
CA SER A 392 5.68 -24.67 21.43
C SER A 392 6.24 -23.75 22.53
N ASP A 393 6.04 -24.13 23.79
CA ASP A 393 6.68 -23.45 24.93
C ASP A 393 8.21 -23.44 24.78
N ALA A 394 8.80 -24.52 24.26
CA ALA A 394 10.23 -24.60 23.96
C ALA A 394 10.65 -23.61 22.86
N GLY A 395 9.82 -23.46 21.82
CA GLY A 395 10.03 -22.45 20.76
C GLY A 395 9.98 -21.03 21.31
N CYS A 396 8.97 -20.70 22.11
CA CYS A 396 8.85 -19.41 22.77
C CYS A 396 10.02 -19.13 23.72
N ALA A 397 10.43 -20.12 24.52
CA ALA A 397 11.59 -20.01 25.41
C ALA A 397 12.90 -19.81 24.63
N PHE A 398 13.05 -20.46 23.48
CA PHE A 398 14.21 -20.25 22.60
C PHE A 398 14.22 -18.83 22.03
N GLY A 399 13.10 -18.34 21.49
CA GLY A 399 12.98 -16.96 21.01
C GLY A 399 13.30 -15.94 22.10
N ALA A 400 12.79 -16.14 23.32
CA ALA A 400 13.13 -15.32 24.48
C ALA A 400 14.63 -15.36 24.82
N ARG A 401 15.28 -16.52 24.70
CA ARG A 401 16.74 -16.67 24.92
C ARG A 401 17.57 -15.97 23.85
N VAL A 402 17.15 -16.01 22.57
CA VAL A 402 17.76 -15.23 21.48
C VAL A 402 17.67 -13.73 21.80
N GLY A 403 16.47 -13.24 22.10
CA GLY A 403 16.25 -11.83 22.46
C GLY A 403 17.11 -11.40 23.65
N ARG A 404 17.16 -12.20 24.72
CA ARG A 404 18.00 -11.92 25.90
C ARG A 404 19.49 -11.87 25.56
N THR A 405 20.00 -12.85 24.81
CA THR A 405 21.41 -12.95 24.43
C THR A 405 21.84 -11.73 23.62
N MET A 406 21.02 -11.37 22.61
CA MET A 406 21.27 -10.19 21.79
C MET A 406 21.17 -8.89 22.59
N ARG A 407 20.19 -8.75 23.49
CA ARG A 407 20.03 -7.56 24.33
C ARG A 407 21.29 -7.34 25.17
N ASP A 408 21.69 -8.39 25.86
CA ASP A 408 22.81 -8.36 26.79
C ASP A 408 24.13 -8.08 26.06
N ALA A 409 24.33 -8.65 24.86
CA ALA A 409 25.48 -8.37 24.02
C ALA A 409 25.46 -6.95 23.44
N ALA A 410 24.32 -6.49 22.95
CA ALA A 410 24.20 -5.18 22.32
C ALA A 410 24.44 -4.04 23.32
N TYR A 411 23.83 -4.10 24.50
CA TYR A 411 24.04 -3.11 25.55
C TYR A 411 25.49 -3.08 26.02
N ARG A 412 26.15 -4.24 26.21
CA ARG A 412 27.59 -4.30 26.54
C ARG A 412 28.45 -3.69 25.45
N ALA A 413 28.17 -3.99 24.18
CA ALA A 413 28.89 -3.42 23.05
C ALA A 413 28.73 -1.90 22.98
N SER A 414 27.54 -1.37 23.26
CA SER A 414 27.29 0.07 23.26
C SER A 414 27.92 0.80 24.44
N VAL A 415 28.01 0.16 25.62
CA VAL A 415 28.82 0.65 26.74
C VAL A 415 30.30 0.66 26.35
N ALA A 416 30.81 -0.39 25.71
CA ALA A 416 32.19 -0.44 25.24
C ALA A 416 32.49 0.68 24.22
N LEU A 417 31.57 0.94 23.28
CA LEU A 417 31.67 2.07 22.37
C LEU A 417 31.56 3.41 23.08
N ALA A 418 30.78 3.53 24.16
CA ALA A 418 30.73 4.76 24.95
C ALA A 418 32.08 5.07 25.60
N ARG A 419 32.81 4.04 26.05
CA ARG A 419 34.17 4.18 26.58
C ARG A 419 35.17 4.62 25.52
N GLU A 420 34.99 4.15 24.29
CA GLU A 420 35.86 4.47 23.15
C GLU A 420 35.56 5.86 22.56
N ARG A 421 34.28 6.19 22.36
CA ARG A 421 33.80 7.30 21.52
C ARG A 421 32.91 8.30 22.26
N GLY A 422 32.64 8.08 23.54
CA GLY A 422 31.67 8.83 24.33
C GLY A 422 30.24 8.31 24.17
N ALA A 423 29.43 8.50 25.24
CA ALA A 423 28.00 8.24 25.23
C ALA A 423 27.25 9.12 24.20
N PHE A 424 26.00 8.78 23.85
CA PHE A 424 25.20 9.70 23.04
C PHE A 424 24.99 11.04 23.76
N PRO A 425 24.93 12.18 23.04
CA PRO A 425 24.96 13.51 23.65
C PRO A 425 23.90 13.81 24.72
N LEU A 426 22.68 13.29 24.55
CA LEU A 426 21.57 13.52 25.49
C LEU A 426 21.48 12.48 26.62
N PHE A 427 22.52 11.67 26.82
CA PHE A 427 22.49 10.62 27.84
C PHE A 427 22.49 11.20 29.26
N ASP A 428 21.52 10.75 30.06
CA ASP A 428 21.49 10.96 31.51
C ASP A 428 21.13 9.63 32.19
N ALA A 429 22.03 9.11 33.03
CA ALA A 429 21.89 7.78 33.62
C ALA A 429 20.67 7.67 34.56
N ASN A 430 20.28 8.75 35.24
CA ASN A 430 19.18 8.73 36.21
C ASN A 430 17.83 8.57 35.51
N THR A 431 17.63 9.31 34.43
CA THR A 431 16.41 9.24 33.62
C THR A 431 16.38 8.00 32.74
N TYR A 432 17.52 7.60 32.15
CA TYR A 432 17.63 6.42 31.30
C TYR A 432 17.31 5.12 32.07
N LEU A 433 17.82 4.98 33.30
CA LEU A 433 17.60 3.81 34.17
C LEU A 433 16.42 3.98 35.15
N ALA A 434 15.57 5.00 34.95
CA ALA A 434 14.43 5.25 35.82
C ALA A 434 13.45 4.07 35.82
N ALA A 435 12.86 3.76 36.97
CA ALA A 435 11.96 2.62 37.14
C ALA A 435 10.82 2.63 36.10
N GLY A 436 10.68 1.56 35.33
CA GLY A 436 9.67 1.39 34.30
C GLY A 436 10.17 1.59 32.87
N THR A 437 11.32 2.25 32.64
CA THR A 437 11.96 2.25 31.31
C THR A 437 12.41 0.83 30.94
N PHE A 438 12.66 0.57 29.67
CA PHE A 438 13.24 -0.71 29.25
C PHE A 438 14.57 -0.99 29.96
N ALA A 439 15.46 0.00 30.01
CA ALA A 439 16.80 -0.14 30.55
C ALA A 439 16.82 -0.41 32.07
N SER A 440 15.76 -0.05 32.80
CA SER A 440 15.61 -0.39 34.22
C SER A 440 15.52 -1.91 34.49
N ARG A 441 15.24 -2.71 33.46
CA ARG A 441 15.16 -4.19 33.53
C ARG A 441 16.44 -4.90 33.06
N LEU A 442 17.49 -4.15 32.74
CA LEU A 442 18.79 -4.73 32.39
C LEU A 442 19.43 -5.40 33.61
N PRO A 443 20.32 -6.38 33.41
CA PRO A 443 21.15 -6.94 34.47
C PRO A 443 21.86 -5.86 35.31
N GLU A 444 22.02 -6.10 36.62
CA GLU A 444 22.58 -5.11 37.56
C GLU A 444 24.00 -4.67 37.21
N ASP A 445 24.83 -5.59 36.70
CA ASP A 445 26.18 -5.32 36.21
C ASP A 445 26.13 -4.33 35.03
N LEU A 446 25.24 -4.56 34.07
CA LEU A 446 25.02 -3.66 32.93
C LEU A 446 24.53 -2.29 33.37
N GLN A 447 23.60 -2.21 34.32
CA GLN A 447 23.16 -0.92 34.86
C GLN A 447 24.31 -0.19 35.56
N ALA A 448 25.17 -0.88 36.28
CA ALA A 448 26.34 -0.30 36.93
C ALA A 448 27.34 0.23 35.89
N GLU A 449 27.60 -0.51 34.82
CA GLU A 449 28.48 -0.06 33.73
C GLU A 449 27.89 1.15 32.98
N ILE A 450 26.59 1.16 32.70
CA ILE A 450 25.91 2.31 32.08
C ILE A 450 26.04 3.56 32.96
N ARG A 451 25.92 3.43 34.29
CA ARG A 451 26.16 4.56 35.21
C ARG A 451 27.63 5.02 35.20
N ALA A 452 28.57 4.10 35.11
CA ALA A 452 29.99 4.40 35.19
C ALA A 452 30.56 5.00 33.89
N TYR A 453 30.11 4.52 32.74
CA TYR A 453 30.73 4.81 31.44
C TYR A 453 29.78 5.43 30.41
N GLY A 454 28.48 5.43 30.70
CA GLY A 454 27.44 5.80 29.75
C GLY A 454 27.20 4.73 28.68
N ILE A 455 26.37 5.08 27.69
CA ILE A 455 26.00 4.20 26.58
C ILE A 455 26.02 4.97 25.25
N ARG A 456 26.53 4.35 24.18
CA ARG A 456 26.74 5.01 22.89
C ARG A 456 25.45 5.26 22.13
N ASN A 457 24.47 4.36 22.28
CA ASN A 457 23.23 4.34 21.52
C ASN A 457 22.04 4.33 22.48
N SER A 458 21.03 5.16 22.24
CA SER A 458 19.88 5.23 23.14
C SER A 458 18.98 3.99 23.10
N HIS A 459 18.86 3.38 21.92
CA HIS A 459 18.08 2.18 21.63
C HIS A 459 18.88 1.29 20.69
N LEU A 460 18.73 -0.02 20.87
CA LEU A 460 19.65 -1.00 20.30
C LEU A 460 18.99 -2.13 19.54
N LEU A 461 17.79 -2.57 19.95
CA LEU A 461 17.17 -3.77 19.42
C LEU A 461 15.84 -3.47 18.74
N SER A 462 15.63 -4.07 17.57
CA SER A 462 14.39 -3.95 16.79
C SER A 462 14.22 -5.17 15.90
N ILE A 463 13.02 -5.75 15.89
CA ILE A 463 12.75 -6.91 15.03
C ILE A 463 11.93 -6.45 13.82
N ALA A 464 12.62 -6.25 12.71
CA ALA A 464 12.06 -5.75 11.47
C ALA A 464 11.59 -6.88 10.54
N PRO A 465 10.71 -6.59 9.57
CA PRO A 465 10.47 -7.52 8.48
C PRO A 465 11.71 -7.57 7.58
N THR A 466 12.26 -8.76 7.37
CA THR A 466 13.50 -8.96 6.60
C THR A 466 13.28 -9.48 5.18
N GLY A 467 12.04 -9.39 4.67
CA GLY A 467 11.56 -10.03 3.43
C GLY A 467 12.56 -10.09 2.26
N THR A 468 13.10 -8.95 1.83
CA THR A 468 14.01 -8.95 0.65
C THR A 468 15.46 -9.27 1.03
N VAL A 469 15.93 -8.93 2.23
CA VAL A 469 17.32 -9.21 2.63
C VAL A 469 17.50 -10.68 3.02
N SER A 470 16.51 -11.29 3.68
CA SER A 470 16.49 -12.72 3.99
C SER A 470 16.45 -13.55 2.70
N LEU A 471 15.59 -13.18 1.76
CA LEU A 471 15.54 -13.80 0.44
C LEU A 471 16.89 -13.72 -0.31
N ALA A 472 17.54 -12.55 -0.31
CA ALA A 472 18.76 -12.31 -1.09
C ALA A 472 20.03 -12.88 -0.45
N PHE A 473 20.18 -12.80 0.88
CA PHE A 473 21.44 -13.07 1.58
C PHE A 473 21.35 -14.22 2.60
N ALA A 474 20.15 -14.64 2.98
CA ALA A 474 19.90 -15.76 3.88
C ALA A 474 19.16 -16.90 3.18
N ASP A 475 19.33 -17.03 1.86
CA ASP A 475 18.83 -18.17 1.07
C ASP A 475 17.32 -18.46 1.25
N ASN A 476 16.54 -17.38 1.43
CA ASN A 476 15.10 -17.45 1.72
C ASN A 476 14.74 -18.11 3.07
N ALA A 477 15.57 -17.90 4.10
CA ALA A 477 15.15 -18.14 5.48
C ALA A 477 13.93 -17.27 5.84
N SER A 478 13.12 -17.76 6.76
CA SER A 478 11.97 -17.09 7.38
C SER A 478 12.29 -15.68 7.82
N ASN A 479 11.29 -14.80 7.70
CA ASN A 479 11.50 -13.37 7.78
C ASN A 479 11.42 -12.86 9.21
N GLY A 480 12.52 -12.37 9.75
CA GLY A 480 12.51 -11.74 11.07
C GLY A 480 12.22 -12.76 12.17
N ILE A 481 11.16 -12.46 12.92
CA ILE A 481 10.56 -13.36 13.92
C ILE A 481 9.57 -14.35 13.31
N GLU A 482 9.14 -14.18 12.06
CA GLU A 482 8.10 -15.02 11.45
C GLU A 482 8.51 -16.51 11.40
N PRO A 483 7.55 -17.45 11.53
CA PRO A 483 7.75 -18.81 11.03
C PRO A 483 7.84 -18.80 9.51
N ALA A 484 8.25 -19.91 8.90
CA ALA A 484 8.15 -20.07 7.46
C ALA A 484 6.67 -19.93 7.03
N PHE A 485 6.39 -19.09 6.03
CA PHE A 485 5.02 -18.92 5.53
C PHE A 485 4.51 -20.21 4.86
N SER A 486 5.35 -20.77 3.99
CA SER A 486 5.19 -22.06 3.31
C SER A 486 6.59 -22.59 3.00
N TRP A 487 6.73 -23.92 2.88
CA TRP A 487 8.00 -24.56 2.54
C TRP A 487 8.40 -24.35 1.08
N THR A 488 7.41 -24.25 0.20
CA THR A 488 7.59 -23.93 -1.21
C THR A 488 6.47 -23.01 -1.68
N TYR A 489 6.78 -22.08 -2.59
CA TYR A 489 5.78 -21.22 -3.22
C TYR A 489 6.28 -20.72 -4.58
N GLN A 490 5.37 -20.25 -5.42
CA GLN A 490 5.71 -19.69 -6.72
C GLN A 490 5.90 -18.17 -6.65
N ARG A 491 6.89 -17.66 -7.37
CA ARG A 491 7.07 -16.23 -7.61
C ARG A 491 7.22 -15.95 -9.09
N THR A 492 6.38 -15.05 -9.58
CA THR A 492 6.49 -14.55 -10.95
C THR A 492 7.35 -13.29 -10.98
N ARG A 493 8.42 -13.32 -11.76
CA ARG A 493 9.29 -12.18 -12.05
C ARG A 493 8.98 -11.68 -13.46
N ARG A 494 8.90 -10.36 -13.59
CA ARG A 494 8.90 -9.72 -14.92
C ARG A 494 10.33 -9.58 -15.41
N MET A 495 10.63 -10.20 -16.53
CA MET A 495 11.93 -10.21 -17.18
C MET A 495 12.20 -8.88 -17.90
N ALA A 496 13.46 -8.61 -18.22
CA ALA A 496 13.87 -7.38 -18.89
C ALA A 496 13.21 -7.18 -20.28
N ASP A 497 12.83 -8.27 -20.95
CA ASP A 497 12.09 -8.26 -22.22
C ASP A 497 10.57 -8.04 -22.04
N GLY A 498 10.11 -7.87 -20.80
CA GLY A 498 8.73 -7.66 -20.43
C GLY A 498 7.89 -8.93 -20.29
N SER A 499 8.46 -10.12 -20.53
CA SER A 499 7.83 -11.42 -20.26
C SER A 499 7.77 -11.70 -18.75
N ASN A 500 6.97 -12.70 -18.35
CA ASN A 500 6.88 -13.15 -16.97
C ASN A 500 7.44 -14.57 -16.87
N GLU A 501 8.35 -14.80 -15.94
CA GLU A 501 8.90 -16.11 -15.62
C GLU A 501 8.54 -16.48 -14.18
N THR A 502 8.08 -17.70 -13.96
CA THR A 502 7.66 -18.18 -12.64
C THR A 502 8.71 -19.12 -12.07
N PHE A 503 9.18 -18.82 -10.86
CA PHE A 503 10.18 -19.58 -10.12
C PHE A 503 9.52 -20.26 -8.93
N THR A 504 9.89 -21.52 -8.69
CA THR A 504 9.65 -22.15 -7.39
C THR A 504 10.71 -21.64 -6.43
N VAL A 505 10.28 -21.04 -5.34
CA VAL A 505 11.14 -20.59 -4.25
C VAL A 505 10.90 -21.53 -3.08
N GLU A 506 11.99 -22.03 -2.50
CA GLU A 506 11.96 -23.00 -1.42
C GLU A 506 12.46 -22.33 -0.13
N ASP A 507 11.91 -22.71 1.00
CA ASP A 507 12.36 -22.31 2.34
C ASP A 507 13.75 -22.89 2.65
N HIS A 508 14.55 -22.15 3.42
CA HIS A 508 15.94 -22.50 3.69
C HIS A 508 16.06 -23.80 4.50
N ALA A 509 15.39 -23.90 5.65
CA ALA A 509 15.44 -25.10 6.50
C ALA A 509 14.88 -26.33 5.79
N TRP A 510 13.83 -26.15 4.98
CA TRP A 510 13.27 -27.23 4.16
C TRP A 510 14.30 -27.77 3.14
N ARG A 511 15.05 -26.89 2.47
CA ARG A 511 16.14 -27.31 1.58
C ARG A 511 17.25 -28.03 2.34
N VAL A 512 17.69 -27.48 3.48
CA VAL A 512 18.72 -28.13 4.32
C VAL A 512 18.29 -29.53 4.74
N TYR A 513 17.03 -29.70 5.13
CA TYR A 513 16.48 -31.00 5.50
C TYR A 513 16.53 -32.00 4.34
N ARG A 514 16.11 -31.58 3.14
CA ARG A 514 16.17 -32.41 1.92
C ARG A 514 17.60 -32.86 1.62
N GLU A 515 18.55 -31.93 1.61
CA GLU A 515 19.94 -32.21 1.25
C GLU A 515 20.64 -33.11 2.28
N LEU A 516 20.20 -33.09 3.54
CA LEU A 516 20.68 -33.99 4.59
C LEU A 516 19.97 -35.36 4.61
N GLY A 517 19.15 -35.67 3.60
CA GLY A 517 18.49 -36.95 3.42
C GLY A 517 17.13 -37.08 4.13
N GLY A 518 16.55 -35.98 4.57
CA GLY A 518 15.20 -35.95 5.13
C GLY A 518 14.12 -36.17 4.06
N ASP A 519 13.06 -36.91 4.39
CA ASP A 519 11.93 -37.14 3.49
C ASP A 519 10.97 -35.94 3.49
N VAL A 520 11.02 -35.15 2.42
CA VAL A 520 10.17 -33.95 2.25
C VAL A 520 8.69 -34.27 2.05
N ASN A 521 8.33 -35.53 1.77
CA ASN A 521 6.94 -35.97 1.68
C ASN A 521 6.38 -36.43 3.03
N ALA A 522 7.24 -36.57 4.04
CA ALA A 522 6.92 -36.98 5.40
C ALA A 522 7.63 -36.08 6.41
N LEU A 523 7.25 -34.79 6.42
CA LEU A 523 7.88 -33.79 7.29
C LEU A 523 7.59 -34.08 8.78
N PRO A 524 8.61 -34.02 9.66
CA PRO A 524 8.44 -34.16 11.10
C PRO A 524 7.57 -33.06 11.73
N GLU A 525 7.03 -33.30 12.92
CA GLU A 525 6.09 -32.39 13.61
C GLU A 525 6.65 -30.99 13.91
N TYR A 526 7.97 -30.81 13.92
CA TYR A 526 8.59 -29.49 14.11
C TYR A 526 8.52 -28.60 12.86
N PHE A 527 8.20 -29.16 11.68
CA PHE A 527 7.85 -28.38 10.49
C PHE A 527 6.41 -27.84 10.60
N VAL A 528 6.27 -26.68 11.23
CA VAL A 528 5.01 -25.92 11.28
C VAL A 528 5.13 -24.63 10.50
N SER A 529 4.21 -24.42 9.54
CA SER A 529 4.15 -23.17 8.77
C SER A 529 3.22 -22.15 9.43
N ALA A 530 3.33 -20.89 9.01
CA ALA A 530 2.50 -19.79 9.52
C ALA A 530 0.99 -20.07 9.40
N LEU A 531 0.59 -20.79 8.35
CA LEU A 531 -0.81 -21.14 8.03
C LEU A 531 -1.37 -22.27 8.91
N GLN A 532 -0.49 -23.05 9.55
CA GLN A 532 -0.86 -24.16 10.44
C GLN A 532 -0.95 -23.72 11.91
N MET A 533 -0.60 -22.49 12.21
CA MET A 533 -0.62 -21.92 13.56
C MET A 533 -1.91 -21.16 13.82
N SER A 534 -2.40 -21.22 15.05
CA SER A 534 -3.44 -20.35 15.56
C SER A 534 -2.93 -18.91 15.74
N ALA A 535 -3.84 -17.94 15.72
CA ALA A 535 -3.51 -16.54 15.94
C ALA A 535 -2.89 -16.30 17.34
N GLN A 536 -3.38 -16.97 18.38
CA GLN A 536 -2.84 -16.90 19.74
C GLN A 536 -1.39 -17.37 19.83
N GLU A 537 -1.01 -18.40 19.07
CA GLU A 537 0.38 -18.90 19.05
C GLU A 537 1.34 -17.90 18.42
N HIS A 538 0.90 -17.13 17.41
CA HIS A 538 1.69 -16.01 16.89
C HIS A 538 1.91 -14.94 17.97
N VAL A 539 0.85 -14.57 18.71
CA VAL A 539 0.91 -13.59 19.82
C VAL A 539 1.81 -14.09 20.95
N ALA A 540 1.78 -15.39 21.28
CA ALA A 540 2.60 -15.98 22.32
C ALA A 540 4.10 -15.81 22.07
N MET A 541 4.56 -16.05 20.82
CA MET A 541 5.95 -15.82 20.45
C MET A 541 6.33 -14.33 20.56
N MET A 542 5.46 -13.42 20.10
CA MET A 542 5.70 -11.98 20.26
C MET A 542 5.86 -11.60 21.73
N ALA A 543 4.97 -12.08 22.60
CA ALA A 543 5.00 -11.80 24.02
C ALA A 543 6.25 -12.37 24.72
N ALA A 544 6.77 -13.50 24.24
CA ALA A 544 8.02 -14.09 24.75
C ALA A 544 9.25 -13.25 24.40
N VAL A 545 9.28 -12.63 23.22
CA VAL A 545 10.45 -11.89 22.70
C VAL A 545 10.43 -10.40 23.08
N GLN A 546 9.26 -9.75 23.07
CA GLN A 546 9.09 -8.31 23.28
C GLN A 546 9.80 -7.74 24.53
N PRO A 547 9.86 -8.44 25.69
CA PRO A 547 10.56 -7.94 26.88
C PRO A 547 12.05 -7.68 26.70
N PHE A 548 12.66 -8.22 25.63
CA PHE A 548 14.08 -8.05 25.30
C PHE A 548 14.31 -7.08 24.14
N VAL A 549 13.26 -6.44 23.61
CA VAL A 549 13.34 -5.50 22.48
C VAL A 549 12.97 -4.10 22.97
N ASP A 550 13.94 -3.18 22.99
CA ASP A 550 13.75 -1.82 23.52
C ASP A 550 12.93 -0.92 22.59
N THR A 551 12.92 -1.22 21.28
CA THR A 551 12.00 -0.61 20.32
C THR A 551 10.73 -1.46 20.17
N SER A 552 10.42 -2.06 19.01
CA SER A 552 9.22 -2.88 18.80
C SER A 552 9.50 -4.06 17.86
N ILE A 553 8.48 -4.89 17.63
CA ILE A 553 8.50 -6.07 16.77
C ILE A 553 7.50 -5.85 15.63
N SER A 554 7.95 -6.01 14.39
CA SER A 554 7.06 -6.20 13.24
C SER A 554 6.81 -7.70 13.08
N LYS A 555 5.56 -8.10 13.30
CA LYS A 555 5.10 -9.46 13.08
C LYS A 555 3.63 -9.45 12.66
N THR A 556 3.32 -10.24 11.65
CA THR A 556 1.97 -10.47 11.16
C THR A 556 1.35 -11.64 11.93
N VAL A 557 0.26 -11.38 12.64
CA VAL A 557 -0.60 -12.45 13.16
C VAL A 557 -1.49 -12.92 12.03
N ASN A 558 -1.20 -14.09 11.47
CA ASN A 558 -2.02 -14.70 10.44
C ASN A 558 -3.30 -15.26 11.07
N VAL A 559 -4.45 -14.85 10.53
CA VAL A 559 -5.78 -15.21 11.03
C VAL A 559 -6.51 -16.00 9.94
N PRO A 560 -7.03 -17.19 10.25
CA PRO A 560 -7.86 -17.97 9.33
C PRO A 560 -9.06 -17.18 8.77
N ALA A 561 -9.47 -17.50 7.54
CA ALA A 561 -10.60 -16.82 6.89
C ALA A 561 -11.93 -17.06 7.65
N ASP A 562 -12.09 -18.16 8.36
CA ASP A 562 -13.29 -18.52 9.14
C ASP A 562 -13.17 -18.19 10.64
N TYR A 563 -12.15 -17.44 11.05
CA TYR A 563 -11.86 -17.16 12.45
C TYR A 563 -12.97 -16.32 13.12
N PRO A 564 -13.53 -16.71 14.29
CA PRO A 564 -14.62 -15.97 14.92
C PRO A 564 -14.24 -14.53 15.27
N PHE A 565 -15.16 -13.59 15.03
CA PHE A 565 -14.92 -12.17 15.27
C PHE A 565 -14.62 -11.86 16.74
N GLU A 566 -15.36 -12.47 17.67
CA GLU A 566 -15.18 -12.25 19.11
C GLU A 566 -13.79 -12.74 19.57
N ALA A 567 -13.35 -13.89 19.06
CA ALA A 567 -12.01 -14.41 19.32
C ALA A 567 -10.92 -13.52 18.70
N PHE A 568 -11.21 -12.86 17.58
CA PHE A 568 -10.30 -11.93 16.92
C PHE A 568 -10.12 -10.65 17.73
N GLU A 569 -11.21 -10.06 18.23
CA GLU A 569 -11.18 -8.90 19.12
C GLU A 569 -10.37 -9.19 20.40
N ASP A 570 -10.53 -10.39 20.96
CA ASP A 570 -9.77 -10.83 22.13
C ASP A 570 -8.24 -10.91 21.90
N LEU A 571 -7.77 -11.10 20.66
CA LEU A 571 -6.33 -11.09 20.36
C LEU A 571 -5.69 -9.74 20.70
N TYR A 572 -6.38 -8.64 20.42
CA TYR A 572 -5.89 -7.30 20.68
C TYR A 572 -5.93 -6.95 22.17
N LEU A 573 -6.97 -7.41 22.89
CA LEU A 573 -7.04 -7.30 24.35
C LEU A 573 -5.92 -8.11 25.03
N ASP A 574 -5.66 -9.33 24.57
CA ASP A 574 -4.58 -10.18 25.08
C ASP A 574 -3.20 -9.56 24.79
N ALA A 575 -2.99 -9.03 23.58
CA ALA A 575 -1.77 -8.32 23.22
C ALA A 575 -1.48 -7.12 24.14
N TRP A 576 -2.51 -6.32 24.43
CA TRP A 576 -2.41 -5.19 25.37
C TRP A 576 -2.06 -5.67 26.78
N ARG A 577 -2.77 -6.67 27.31
CA ARG A 577 -2.53 -7.22 28.67
C ARG A 577 -1.14 -7.85 28.82
N ARG A 578 -0.59 -8.40 27.73
CA ARG A 578 0.78 -8.95 27.68
C ARG A 578 1.86 -7.89 27.52
N GLY A 579 1.49 -6.61 27.38
CA GLY A 579 2.42 -5.51 27.25
C GLY A 579 3.15 -5.46 25.90
N LEU A 580 2.51 -5.97 24.83
CA LEU A 580 2.99 -5.77 23.47
C LEU A 580 2.90 -4.28 23.10
N LYS A 581 3.76 -3.86 22.17
CA LYS A 581 3.83 -2.44 21.75
C LYS A 581 2.89 -2.15 20.57
N GLY A 582 2.52 -3.15 19.80
CA GLY A 582 1.49 -3.05 18.75
C GLY A 582 1.07 -4.43 18.25
N LEU A 583 0.04 -4.46 17.41
CA LEU A 583 -0.45 -5.68 16.79
C LEU A 583 -0.99 -5.40 15.38
N ALA A 584 -0.59 -6.24 14.44
CA ALA A 584 -1.10 -6.27 13.08
C ALA A 584 -1.55 -7.70 12.74
N THR A 585 -2.78 -7.83 12.25
CA THR A 585 -3.36 -9.10 11.84
C THR A 585 -3.59 -9.12 10.33
N TYR A 586 -3.39 -10.27 9.71
CA TYR A 586 -3.77 -10.49 8.32
C TYR A 586 -4.78 -11.63 8.23
N ARG A 587 -5.96 -11.34 7.70
CA ARG A 587 -7.01 -12.33 7.43
C ARG A 587 -7.32 -12.34 5.92
N PRO A 588 -7.09 -13.44 5.19
CA PRO A 588 -7.47 -13.54 3.79
C PRO A 588 -8.99 -13.38 3.62
N ASN A 589 -9.42 -12.62 2.61
CA ASN A 589 -10.83 -12.46 2.22
C ASN A 589 -10.96 -12.01 0.75
N GLU A 590 -12.20 -11.93 0.24
CA GLU A 590 -12.48 -11.54 -1.17
C GLU A 590 -11.92 -10.17 -1.56
N THR A 591 -11.70 -9.27 -0.59
CA THR A 591 -11.20 -7.91 -0.82
C THR A 591 -9.66 -7.86 -0.84
N LEU A 592 -9.00 -8.62 0.03
CA LEU A 592 -7.55 -8.61 0.22
C LEU A 592 -6.82 -9.68 -0.62
N GLY A 593 -7.50 -10.79 -0.95
CA GLY A 593 -6.89 -11.95 -1.60
C GLY A 593 -5.89 -12.69 -0.70
N ALA A 594 -5.02 -13.51 -1.30
CA ALA A 594 -3.86 -14.10 -0.63
C ALA A 594 -2.57 -13.40 -1.13
N VAL A 595 -1.72 -12.92 -0.21
CA VAL A 595 -0.47 -12.21 -0.55
C VAL A 595 0.57 -13.13 -1.19
N LEU A 596 0.57 -14.42 -0.83
CA LEU A 596 1.45 -15.45 -1.36
C LEU A 596 0.59 -16.66 -1.74
N GLN A 597 0.65 -17.06 -3.00
CA GLN A 597 -0.02 -18.26 -3.49
C GLN A 597 0.87 -19.47 -3.21
N THR A 598 0.39 -20.39 -2.37
CA THR A 598 1.01 -21.71 -2.20
C THR A 598 0.79 -22.54 -3.45
N LEU A 599 1.71 -23.47 -3.75
CA LEU A 599 1.43 -24.50 -4.76
C LEU A 599 0.16 -25.25 -4.33
N PRO A 600 -0.85 -25.40 -5.21
CA PRO A 600 -2.02 -26.20 -4.88
C PRO A 600 -1.58 -27.63 -4.58
N ALA A 601 -2.24 -28.28 -3.62
CA ALA A 601 -2.17 -29.72 -3.50
C ALA A 601 -2.60 -30.34 -4.85
N ALA A 602 -2.07 -31.51 -5.20
CA ALA A 602 -2.37 -32.20 -6.45
C ALA A 602 -3.89 -32.50 -6.55
N GLY A 603 -4.65 -31.52 -7.05
CA GLY A 603 -6.12 -31.48 -7.00
C GLY A 603 -6.69 -30.16 -7.52
N ASP A 604 -6.09 -29.01 -7.20
CA ASP A 604 -6.76 -27.71 -7.41
C ASP A 604 -6.36 -26.96 -8.71
N ALA A 605 -5.53 -27.56 -9.58
CA ALA A 605 -5.12 -26.95 -10.86
C ALA A 605 -6.26 -26.82 -11.90
N LEU A 606 -7.48 -27.27 -11.56
CA LEU A 606 -8.65 -27.23 -12.44
C LEU A 606 -9.60 -26.05 -12.16
N ASP A 607 -9.41 -25.28 -11.07
CA ASP A 607 -10.39 -24.27 -10.61
C ASP A 607 -10.12 -22.84 -11.13
N ASP A 608 -8.86 -22.42 -11.28
CA ASP A 608 -8.53 -21.04 -11.73
C ASP A 608 -8.85 -20.78 -13.21
N ALA A 609 -8.79 -21.81 -14.06
CA ALA A 609 -9.27 -21.70 -15.44
C ALA A 609 -10.81 -21.71 -15.52
N GLN A 610 -11.49 -22.18 -14.47
CA GLN A 610 -12.96 -22.15 -14.37
C GLN A 610 -13.46 -20.81 -13.82
N SER A 611 -12.75 -20.14 -12.92
CA SER A 611 -13.23 -18.91 -12.26
C SER A 611 -13.55 -17.76 -13.24
N ASP A 612 -12.72 -17.54 -14.26
CA ASP A 612 -12.99 -16.52 -15.29
C ASP A 612 -14.13 -16.91 -16.24
N VAL A 613 -14.37 -18.22 -16.40
CA VAL A 613 -15.49 -18.77 -17.18
C VAL A 613 -16.80 -18.73 -16.37
N LEU A 614 -16.73 -18.70 -15.03
CA LEU A 614 -17.87 -18.65 -14.11
C LEU A 614 -18.47 -17.24 -13.91
N LEU A 615 -17.78 -16.19 -14.37
CA LEU A 615 -18.25 -14.81 -14.24
C LEU A 615 -19.23 -14.41 -15.36
N ASP A 616 -20.13 -13.47 -15.04
CA ASP A 616 -21.01 -12.86 -16.04
C ASP A 616 -20.15 -12.30 -17.19
N PRO A 617 -20.45 -12.63 -18.46
CA PRO A 617 -19.65 -12.20 -19.60
C PRO A 617 -19.66 -10.68 -19.86
N LEU A 618 -20.37 -9.86 -19.09
CA LEU A 618 -20.19 -8.39 -19.01
C LEU A 618 -19.11 -7.97 -18.01
N ARG A 619 -18.77 -8.82 -17.03
CA ARG A 619 -17.87 -8.54 -15.91
C ARG A 619 -16.50 -9.20 -16.02
N VAL A 620 -16.32 -10.16 -16.94
CA VAL A 620 -15.00 -10.72 -17.27
C VAL A 620 -14.05 -9.58 -17.61
N ALA A 621 -12.94 -9.47 -16.87
CA ALA A 621 -11.92 -8.47 -17.10
C ALA A 621 -11.01 -8.89 -18.26
N ILE A 622 -10.61 -7.95 -19.11
CA ILE A 622 -9.74 -8.22 -20.25
C ILE A 622 -8.44 -7.45 -20.04
N ASP A 623 -7.39 -8.15 -19.62
CA ASP A 623 -6.13 -7.53 -19.21
C ASP A 623 -5.40 -6.84 -20.37
N HIS A 624 -5.48 -7.40 -21.58
CA HIS A 624 -4.84 -6.85 -22.76
C HIS A 624 -5.66 -7.10 -24.02
N ARG A 625 -5.46 -6.25 -25.03
CA ARG A 625 -6.07 -6.42 -26.36
C ARG A 625 -5.62 -7.76 -26.95
N PRO A 626 -6.55 -8.63 -27.39
CA PRO A 626 -6.19 -9.88 -28.06
C PRO A 626 -5.35 -9.62 -29.32
N LYS A 627 -4.42 -10.54 -29.62
CA LYS A 627 -3.65 -10.53 -30.87
C LYS A 627 -4.59 -10.99 -32.00
N GLY A 628 -4.80 -10.14 -33.01
CA GLY A 628 -5.65 -10.47 -34.16
C GLY A 628 -6.48 -9.29 -34.68
N GLU A 629 -7.31 -9.60 -35.68
CA GLU A 629 -8.31 -8.69 -36.24
C GLU A 629 -9.50 -8.57 -35.28
N LEU A 630 -10.05 -7.35 -35.13
CA LEU A 630 -11.24 -7.10 -34.33
C LEU A 630 -12.30 -6.42 -35.21
N PRO A 631 -13.57 -6.85 -35.14
CA PRO A 631 -14.65 -6.12 -35.80
C PRO A 631 -14.74 -4.72 -35.21
N ALA A 632 -14.87 -3.71 -36.07
CA ALA A 632 -14.98 -2.32 -35.66
C ALA A 632 -16.05 -1.58 -36.44
N VAL A 633 -16.75 -0.67 -35.76
CA VAL A 633 -17.65 0.31 -36.36
C VAL A 633 -16.95 1.65 -36.41
N ILE A 634 -16.87 2.25 -37.59
CA ILE A 634 -16.35 3.61 -37.77
C ILE A 634 -17.50 4.50 -38.22
N GLU A 635 -17.78 5.56 -37.47
CA GLU A 635 -18.84 6.51 -37.79
C GLU A 635 -18.30 7.94 -37.86
N LYS A 636 -18.70 8.66 -38.92
CA LYS A 636 -18.46 10.09 -39.04
C LYS A 636 -19.51 10.82 -38.22
N ILE A 637 -19.06 11.62 -37.25
CA ILE A 637 -19.93 12.48 -36.45
C ILE A 637 -19.70 13.93 -36.84
N GLU A 638 -20.79 14.68 -37.00
CA GLU A 638 -20.75 16.11 -37.31
C GLU A 638 -21.60 16.88 -36.29
N TYR A 639 -20.96 17.76 -35.53
CA TYR A 639 -21.60 18.57 -34.51
C TYR A 639 -21.31 20.05 -34.70
N LEU A 640 -22.15 20.90 -34.11
CA LEU A 640 -22.02 22.34 -34.20
C LEU A 640 -21.58 22.90 -32.84
N THR A 641 -20.50 23.67 -32.86
CA THR A 641 -20.00 24.43 -31.71
C THR A 641 -20.24 25.93 -31.94
N GLN A 642 -19.92 26.78 -30.96
CA GLN A 642 -19.95 28.24 -31.15
C GLN A 642 -18.97 28.73 -32.22
N THR A 643 -17.86 28.01 -32.44
CA THR A 643 -16.82 28.39 -33.41
C THR A 643 -17.09 27.85 -34.81
N GLY A 644 -18.10 26.98 -34.98
CA GLY A 644 -18.53 26.47 -36.29
C GLY A 644 -18.83 24.98 -36.29
N LYS A 645 -19.02 24.45 -37.50
CA LYS A 645 -19.27 23.03 -37.76
C LYS A 645 -17.98 22.24 -37.61
N VAL A 646 -18.10 21.09 -36.98
CA VAL A 646 -16.99 20.23 -36.63
C VAL A 646 -17.30 18.80 -37.03
N SER A 647 -16.37 18.15 -37.75
CA SER A 647 -16.50 16.77 -38.20
C SER A 647 -15.34 15.92 -37.66
N LEU A 648 -15.62 14.70 -37.18
CA LEU A 648 -14.61 13.71 -36.79
C LEU A 648 -15.11 12.27 -37.01
N TYR A 649 -14.21 11.30 -37.05
CA TYR A 649 -14.54 9.88 -37.10
C TYR A 649 -14.28 9.20 -35.76
N VAL A 650 -15.25 8.43 -35.27
CA VAL A 650 -15.11 7.59 -34.08
C VAL A 650 -15.10 6.13 -34.49
N ALA A 651 -14.09 5.40 -34.04
CA ALA A 651 -13.97 3.95 -34.22
C ALA A 651 -14.23 3.24 -32.88
N VAL A 652 -15.09 2.22 -32.88
CA VAL A 652 -15.35 1.33 -31.74
C VAL A 652 -15.10 -0.11 -32.17
N SER A 653 -14.14 -0.76 -31.53
CA SER A 653 -13.84 -2.18 -31.75
C SER A 653 -14.61 -3.05 -30.76
N PHE A 654 -14.95 -4.26 -31.18
CA PHE A 654 -15.71 -5.23 -30.38
C PHE A 654 -14.96 -6.55 -30.23
N LEU A 655 -15.24 -7.24 -29.14
CA LEU A 655 -14.69 -8.55 -28.81
C LEU A 655 -15.79 -9.47 -28.29
N GLU A 656 -15.72 -10.74 -28.66
CA GLU A 656 -16.57 -11.78 -28.12
C GLU A 656 -16.04 -12.27 -26.78
N VAL A 657 -16.92 -12.34 -25.79
CA VAL A 657 -16.58 -12.75 -24.43
C VAL A 657 -17.57 -13.80 -23.97
N THR A 658 -17.04 -14.92 -23.52
CA THR A 658 -17.81 -16.05 -22.97
C THR A 658 -17.70 -16.04 -21.46
N GLY A 659 -18.80 -16.34 -20.78
CA GLY A 659 -18.90 -16.41 -19.32
C GLY A 659 -20.20 -17.12 -18.91
N GLN A 660 -20.54 -17.12 -17.62
CA GLN A 660 -21.74 -17.78 -17.09
C GLN A 660 -22.69 -16.82 -16.36
N VAL A 661 -24.00 -16.98 -16.58
CA VAL A 661 -25.04 -16.25 -15.82
C VAL A 661 -26.12 -17.20 -15.33
N GLY A 662 -26.03 -17.55 -14.04
CA GLY A 662 -26.93 -18.52 -13.42
C GLY A 662 -26.67 -19.97 -13.85
N GLY A 663 -25.40 -20.33 -14.03
CA GLY A 663 -24.96 -21.69 -14.41
C GLY A 663 -25.01 -22.01 -15.91
N GLU A 664 -25.58 -21.13 -16.72
CA GLU A 664 -25.59 -21.28 -18.19
C GLU A 664 -24.43 -20.50 -18.82
N SER A 665 -23.62 -21.19 -19.64
CA SER A 665 -22.56 -20.56 -20.43
C SER A 665 -23.17 -19.78 -21.60
N MET A 666 -22.76 -18.53 -21.76
CA MET A 666 -23.21 -17.66 -22.83
C MET A 666 -22.10 -16.74 -23.33
N THR A 667 -22.13 -16.43 -24.63
CA THR A 667 -21.19 -15.53 -25.29
C THR A 667 -21.89 -14.25 -25.70
N ILE A 668 -21.28 -13.10 -25.38
CA ILE A 668 -21.76 -11.77 -25.79
C ILE A 668 -20.68 -11.07 -26.63
N GLU A 669 -21.09 -10.14 -27.48
CA GLU A 669 -20.17 -9.17 -28.11
C GLU A 669 -20.15 -7.90 -27.23
N ARG A 670 -18.96 -7.45 -26.83
CA ARG A 670 -18.78 -6.22 -26.04
C ARG A 670 -17.81 -5.26 -26.73
N PRO A 671 -17.97 -3.92 -26.57
CA PRO A 671 -16.95 -3.00 -27.02
C PRO A 671 -15.67 -3.21 -26.21
N ILE A 672 -14.52 -3.04 -26.86
CA ILE A 672 -13.21 -3.28 -26.25
C ILE A 672 -12.27 -2.08 -26.37
N GLU A 673 -12.34 -1.33 -27.47
CA GLU A 673 -11.50 -0.17 -27.70
C GLU A 673 -12.24 0.94 -28.44
N PHE A 674 -11.88 2.19 -28.12
CA PHE A 674 -12.44 3.41 -28.69
C PHE A 674 -11.29 4.26 -29.22
N PHE A 675 -11.41 4.74 -30.45
CA PHE A 675 -10.36 5.54 -31.09
C PHE A 675 -10.96 6.67 -31.93
N ILE A 676 -10.26 7.80 -31.97
CA ILE A 676 -10.48 8.87 -32.93
C ILE A 676 -9.15 9.02 -33.70
N PRO A 677 -9.12 8.79 -35.03
CA PRO A 677 -7.87 8.84 -35.79
C PRO A 677 -7.18 10.22 -35.73
N ILE A 678 -5.85 10.20 -35.66
CA ILE A 678 -4.99 11.39 -35.57
C ILE A 678 -5.03 12.16 -36.91
N GLY A 679 -4.93 13.49 -36.86
CA GLY A 679 -4.82 14.34 -38.06
C GLY A 679 -6.13 14.85 -38.65
N GLN A 680 -7.24 14.73 -37.91
CA GLN A 680 -8.55 15.21 -38.36
C GLN A 680 -8.81 16.71 -38.08
N ARG A 681 -7.91 17.41 -37.37
CA ARG A 681 -7.97 18.85 -37.04
C ARG A 681 -6.59 19.47 -36.78
N ASP A 682 -6.55 20.81 -36.82
CA ASP A 682 -5.36 21.65 -36.59
C ASP A 682 -5.11 22.03 -35.11
N GLU A 683 -5.87 21.51 -34.14
CA GLU A 683 -5.72 21.79 -32.69
C GLU A 683 -5.32 20.55 -31.85
N SER A 684 -4.81 20.79 -30.62
CA SER A 684 -4.28 19.76 -29.71
C SER A 684 -5.31 18.69 -29.31
N GLN A 685 -5.19 17.48 -29.86
CA GLN A 685 -6.07 16.31 -29.62
C GLN A 685 -5.74 15.52 -28.33
N GLN A 686 -4.89 16.05 -27.45
CA GLN A 686 -4.38 15.33 -26.28
C GLN A 686 -5.50 14.89 -25.32
N TRP A 687 -6.49 15.75 -25.07
CA TRP A 687 -7.62 15.42 -24.20
C TRP A 687 -8.54 14.36 -24.82
N ILE A 688 -8.73 14.37 -26.14
CA ILE A 688 -9.52 13.36 -26.87
C ILE A 688 -8.82 12.01 -26.79
N THR A 689 -7.51 11.95 -27.06
CA THR A 689 -6.74 10.71 -26.96
C THR A 689 -6.73 10.15 -25.54
N ALA A 690 -6.56 11.01 -24.53
CA ALA A 690 -6.64 10.61 -23.12
C ALA A 690 -8.03 10.04 -22.74
N THR A 691 -9.10 10.68 -23.24
CA THR A 691 -10.48 10.24 -23.00
C THR A 691 -10.76 8.90 -23.67
N MET A 692 -10.35 8.72 -24.93
CA MET A 692 -10.55 7.46 -25.68
C MET A 692 -9.74 6.30 -25.06
N ARG A 693 -8.52 6.55 -24.58
CA ARG A 693 -7.72 5.55 -23.84
C ARG A 693 -8.38 5.16 -22.51
N SER A 694 -8.90 6.14 -21.78
CA SER A 694 -9.61 5.90 -20.52
C SER A 694 -10.92 5.12 -20.74
N LEU A 695 -11.66 5.43 -21.81
CA LEU A 695 -12.88 4.72 -22.18
C LEU A 695 -12.61 3.28 -22.62
N SER A 696 -11.50 3.05 -23.34
CA SER A 696 -11.04 1.70 -23.71
C SER A 696 -10.66 0.87 -22.47
N LEU A 697 -10.02 1.49 -21.47
CA LEU A 697 -9.76 0.85 -20.19
C LEU A 697 -11.07 0.51 -19.45
N ALA A 698 -12.04 1.42 -19.45
CA ALA A 698 -13.34 1.20 -18.84
C ALA A 698 -14.15 0.06 -19.51
N ALA A 699 -13.99 -0.12 -20.81
CA ALA A 699 -14.62 -1.22 -21.55
C ALA A 699 -13.96 -2.57 -21.29
N ARG A 700 -12.62 -2.61 -21.18
CA ARG A 700 -11.88 -3.79 -20.72
C ARG A 700 -12.29 -4.22 -19.31
N GLY A 701 -12.61 -3.27 -18.43
CA GLY A 701 -13.08 -3.53 -17.07
C GLY A 701 -14.59 -3.77 -16.90
N GLY A 702 -15.40 -3.71 -17.97
CA GLY A 702 -16.83 -4.02 -17.91
C GLY A 702 -17.75 -2.91 -17.38
N PHE A 703 -17.30 -1.65 -17.34
CA PHE A 703 -18.08 -0.50 -16.80
C PHE A 703 -18.23 0.68 -17.78
N VAL A 704 -18.13 0.41 -19.09
CA VAL A 704 -18.23 1.41 -20.16
C VAL A 704 -19.54 2.21 -20.13
N ALA A 705 -20.68 1.59 -19.81
CA ALA A 705 -21.98 2.26 -19.77
C ALA A 705 -22.01 3.39 -18.73
N ARG A 706 -21.51 3.11 -17.51
CA ARG A 706 -21.39 4.10 -16.43
C ARG A 706 -20.39 5.19 -16.80
N ASN A 707 -19.24 4.82 -17.37
CA ASN A 707 -18.24 5.80 -17.79
C ASN A 707 -18.79 6.78 -18.85
N LEU A 708 -19.56 6.30 -19.83
CA LEU A 708 -20.23 7.15 -20.81
C LEU A 708 -21.27 8.09 -20.17
N GLN A 709 -22.03 7.61 -19.17
CA GLN A 709 -22.98 8.45 -18.42
C GLN A 709 -22.28 9.56 -17.62
N ASP A 710 -21.06 9.33 -17.13
CA ASP A 710 -20.29 10.36 -16.44
C ASP A 710 -19.65 11.35 -17.43
N LEU A 711 -19.14 10.87 -18.57
CA LEU A 711 -18.67 11.74 -19.65
C LEU A 711 -19.78 12.66 -20.20
N ARG A 712 -21.03 12.20 -20.17
CA ARG A 712 -22.22 12.99 -20.54
C ARG A 712 -22.47 14.20 -19.63
N LYS A 713 -21.87 14.25 -18.43
CA LYS A 713 -22.01 15.34 -17.44
C LYS A 713 -20.89 16.38 -17.52
N VAL A 714 -19.88 16.15 -18.36
CA VAL A 714 -18.76 17.09 -18.52
C VAL A 714 -19.28 18.38 -19.14
N SER A 715 -19.11 19.49 -18.42
CA SER A 715 -19.46 20.84 -18.86
C SER A 715 -18.22 21.63 -19.25
N TRP A 716 -18.38 22.58 -20.18
CA TRP A 716 -17.31 23.48 -20.60
C TRP A 716 -17.80 24.94 -20.67
N ASP A 717 -16.89 25.90 -20.47
CA ASP A 717 -17.15 27.34 -20.50
C ASP A 717 -17.23 27.92 -21.93
N ARG A 718 -16.82 27.17 -22.97
CA ARG A 718 -16.92 27.58 -24.39
C ARG A 718 -18.31 27.36 -25.02
N GLY A 719 -19.31 27.05 -24.21
CA GLY A 719 -20.72 26.98 -24.61
C GLY A 719 -21.20 25.60 -25.10
N GLN A 720 -22.51 25.53 -25.39
CA GLN A 720 -23.18 24.27 -25.69
C GLN A 720 -22.89 23.77 -27.12
N VAL A 721 -22.79 22.46 -27.25
CA VAL A 721 -22.53 21.75 -28.51
C VAL A 721 -23.82 21.09 -28.99
N ARG A 722 -24.20 21.33 -30.25
CA ARG A 722 -25.40 20.73 -30.85
C ARG A 722 -25.03 19.48 -31.64
N TYR A 723 -25.58 18.33 -31.25
CA TYR A 723 -25.34 17.06 -31.92
C TYR A 723 -26.53 16.11 -31.74
N GLY A 724 -27.02 15.54 -32.84
CA GLY A 724 -28.18 14.65 -32.82
C GLY A 724 -29.52 15.36 -32.58
N GLU A 725 -30.56 14.55 -32.44
CA GLU A 725 -31.94 14.99 -32.24
C GLU A 725 -32.61 14.16 -31.14
N THR A 726 -33.62 14.74 -30.51
CA THR A 726 -34.52 14.07 -29.59
C THR A 726 -35.96 14.16 -30.10
N GLN A 727 -36.75 13.12 -29.87
CA GLN A 727 -38.16 13.10 -30.21
C GLN A 727 -38.98 13.46 -28.97
N ARG A 728 -39.79 14.52 -29.07
CA ARG A 728 -40.72 14.92 -28.02
C ARG A 728 -41.91 13.94 -27.96
N LEU A 729 -42.65 13.99 -26.85
CA LEU A 729 -43.86 13.18 -26.64
C LEU A 729 -44.96 13.43 -27.70
N ASP A 730 -44.95 14.60 -28.33
CA ASP A 730 -45.82 14.97 -29.45
C ASP A 730 -45.34 14.42 -30.82
N GLY A 731 -44.26 13.62 -30.83
CA GLY A 731 -43.67 13.02 -32.01
C GLY A 731 -42.72 13.94 -32.78
N LYS A 732 -42.56 15.22 -32.39
CA LYS A 732 -41.72 16.19 -33.08
C LYS A 732 -40.24 15.97 -32.77
N ARG A 733 -39.41 15.88 -33.82
CA ARG A 733 -37.95 15.80 -33.70
C ARG A 733 -37.36 17.20 -33.50
N THR A 734 -36.50 17.35 -32.51
CA THR A 734 -35.86 18.63 -32.17
C THR A 734 -34.35 18.45 -31.95
N PRO A 735 -33.51 19.44 -32.29
CA PRO A 735 -32.07 19.33 -32.10
C PRO A 735 -31.68 19.17 -30.62
N LEU A 736 -30.69 18.32 -30.35
CA LEU A 736 -30.18 18.06 -29.01
C LEU A 736 -28.91 18.87 -28.71
N TRP A 737 -28.82 19.39 -27.49
CA TRP A 737 -27.70 20.20 -27.00
C TRP A 737 -26.99 19.52 -25.83
N HIS A 738 -25.65 19.63 -25.85
CA HIS A 738 -24.72 19.04 -24.88
C HIS A 738 -23.87 20.14 -24.25
N ASP A 739 -23.42 19.94 -23.01
CA ASP A 739 -22.66 20.97 -22.27
C ASP A 739 -21.18 21.07 -22.66
N SER A 740 -20.68 20.15 -23.49
CA SER A 740 -19.31 20.14 -24.01
C SER A 740 -19.17 19.23 -25.23
N GLU A 741 -18.02 19.33 -25.94
CA GLU A 741 -17.66 18.38 -27.00
C GLU A 741 -17.50 16.95 -26.45
N VAL A 742 -16.97 16.79 -25.23
CA VAL A 742 -16.86 15.49 -24.54
C VAL A 742 -18.24 14.85 -24.39
N ALA A 743 -19.23 15.62 -23.91
CA ALA A 743 -20.59 15.12 -23.72
C ALA A 743 -21.29 14.80 -25.05
N ALA A 744 -21.02 15.55 -26.12
CA ALA A 744 -21.54 15.24 -27.46
C ALA A 744 -20.92 13.96 -28.04
N ILE A 745 -19.61 13.77 -27.90
CA ILE A 745 -18.90 12.57 -28.36
C ILE A 745 -19.34 11.34 -27.54
N ALA A 746 -19.49 11.47 -26.22
CA ALA A 746 -20.00 10.39 -25.38
C ALA A 746 -21.43 9.97 -25.79
N TYR A 747 -22.29 10.93 -26.14
CA TYR A 747 -23.60 10.63 -26.70
C TYR A 747 -23.51 9.89 -28.03
N ALA A 748 -22.62 10.32 -28.94
CA ALA A 748 -22.40 9.63 -30.21
C ALA A 748 -22.01 8.16 -30.00
N ILE A 749 -21.09 7.91 -29.07
CA ILE A 749 -20.66 6.56 -28.71
C ILE A 749 -21.82 5.76 -28.09
N GLN A 750 -22.63 6.36 -27.22
CA GLN A 750 -23.84 5.70 -26.70
C GLN A 750 -24.79 5.28 -27.83
N GLN A 751 -24.98 6.12 -28.85
CA GLN A 751 -25.82 5.79 -30.00
C GLN A 751 -25.24 4.66 -30.86
N ILE A 752 -23.90 4.61 -31.03
CA ILE A 752 -23.22 3.49 -31.69
C ILE A 752 -23.47 2.18 -30.92
N LEU A 753 -23.27 2.20 -29.60
CA LEU A 753 -23.46 1.02 -28.76
C LEU A 753 -24.93 0.60 -28.64
N HIS A 754 -25.86 1.57 -28.67
CA HIS A 754 -27.29 1.30 -28.72
C HIS A 754 -27.70 0.60 -30.03
N ARG A 755 -27.25 1.11 -31.18
CA ARG A 755 -27.50 0.47 -32.48
C ARG A 755 -26.88 -0.91 -32.59
N ARG A 756 -25.74 -1.14 -31.91
CA ARG A 756 -25.12 -2.47 -31.77
C ARG A 756 -25.83 -3.37 -30.75
N GLY A 757 -26.87 -2.87 -30.07
CA GLY A 757 -27.67 -3.60 -29.10
C GLY A 757 -27.02 -3.77 -27.73
N PHE A 758 -25.85 -3.17 -27.49
CA PHE A 758 -25.09 -3.25 -26.25
C PHE A 758 -25.67 -2.36 -25.14
N LEU A 759 -26.22 -1.19 -25.52
CA LEU A 759 -26.96 -0.30 -24.62
C LEU A 759 -28.44 -0.19 -25.03
N ASP A 760 -29.31 0.17 -24.09
CA ASP A 760 -30.69 0.57 -24.40
C ASP A 760 -30.77 2.02 -24.92
N ALA A 761 -31.97 2.48 -25.26
CA ALA A 761 -32.19 3.81 -25.82
C ALA A 761 -31.84 4.94 -24.83
N GLU A 762 -31.88 4.64 -23.53
CA GLU A 762 -31.50 5.55 -22.45
C GLU A 762 -29.99 5.47 -22.10
N GLY A 763 -29.22 4.63 -22.79
CA GLY A 763 -27.79 4.46 -22.57
C GLY A 763 -27.44 3.62 -21.33
N ARG A 764 -28.37 2.78 -20.86
CA ARG A 764 -28.14 1.81 -19.76
C ARG A 764 -27.65 0.48 -20.34
N GLN A 765 -26.92 -0.26 -19.51
CA GLN A 765 -26.36 -1.55 -19.89
C GLN A 765 -27.46 -2.59 -20.10
N VAL A 766 -27.50 -3.20 -21.29
CA VAL A 766 -28.38 -4.34 -21.56
C VAL A 766 -27.83 -5.59 -20.84
N PRO A 767 -28.65 -6.38 -20.13
CA PRO A 767 -28.23 -7.61 -19.46
C PRO A 767 -27.68 -8.69 -20.41
N SER A 768 -26.71 -9.46 -19.94
CA SER A 768 -25.97 -10.49 -20.71
C SER A 768 -26.86 -11.53 -21.38
N ARG A 769 -27.94 -11.96 -20.72
CA ARG A 769 -28.91 -12.90 -21.30
C ARG A 769 -29.58 -12.36 -22.57
N LEU A 770 -29.96 -11.09 -22.57
CA LEU A 770 -30.56 -10.44 -23.75
C LEU A 770 -29.51 -10.20 -24.85
N LEU A 771 -28.26 -9.90 -24.49
CA LEU A 771 -27.17 -9.77 -25.44
C LEU A 771 -26.86 -11.10 -26.15
N ALA A 772 -26.80 -12.19 -25.38
CA ALA A 772 -26.58 -13.53 -25.91
C ALA A 772 -27.73 -13.98 -26.84
N GLN A 773 -28.99 -13.70 -26.49
CA GLN A 773 -30.15 -13.99 -27.34
C GLN A 773 -30.10 -13.21 -28.66
N ARG A 774 -29.87 -11.88 -28.60
CA ARG A 774 -29.75 -11.03 -29.80
C ARG A 774 -28.64 -11.49 -30.74
N ARG A 775 -27.53 -11.98 -30.19
CA ARG A 775 -26.42 -12.58 -30.94
C ARG A 775 -26.86 -13.87 -31.64
N ALA A 776 -27.52 -14.79 -30.92
CA ALA A 776 -28.01 -16.04 -31.49
C ALA A 776 -28.99 -15.81 -32.64
N GLU A 777 -29.89 -14.83 -32.51
CA GLU A 777 -30.81 -14.40 -33.56
C GLU A 777 -30.09 -13.77 -34.77
N GLY A 778 -29.03 -12.98 -34.54
CA GLY A 778 -28.18 -12.41 -35.58
C GLY A 778 -27.38 -13.47 -36.37
N ALA A 779 -26.85 -14.47 -35.67
CA ALA A 779 -26.15 -15.60 -36.29
C ALA A 779 -27.09 -16.51 -37.10
N ALA A 780 -28.32 -16.74 -36.61
CA ALA A 780 -29.35 -17.49 -37.33
C ALA A 780 -29.81 -16.78 -38.62
N ARG A 781 -29.85 -15.44 -38.63
CA ARG A 781 -30.13 -14.64 -39.84
C ARG A 781 -28.98 -14.62 -40.85
N ALA A 782 -27.73 -14.68 -40.39
CA ALA A 782 -26.55 -14.75 -41.26
C ALA A 782 -26.34 -16.16 -41.86
N GLY A 783 -26.83 -17.22 -41.20
CA GLY A 783 -26.79 -18.60 -41.67
C GLY A 783 -27.91 -19.00 -42.64
N ALA A 784 -28.88 -18.11 -42.90
CA ALA A 784 -29.99 -18.36 -43.82
C ALA A 784 -29.91 -17.39 -45.01
N SER A 785 -29.15 -17.76 -46.05
CA SER A 785 -29.26 -17.12 -47.36
C SER A 785 -29.77 -18.15 -48.38
N PRO A 786 -30.92 -17.90 -49.06
CA PRO A 786 -31.42 -18.77 -50.12
C PRO A 786 -30.57 -18.63 -51.38
N VAL A 787 -30.43 -19.75 -52.09
CA VAL A 787 -29.84 -19.86 -53.42
C VAL A 787 -30.74 -19.15 -54.45
N GLY A 788 -30.16 -18.27 -55.27
CA GLY A 788 -30.83 -17.66 -56.42
C GLY A 788 -29.89 -16.74 -57.21
N GLU A 789 -29.55 -17.17 -58.41
CA GLU A 789 -28.63 -16.55 -59.39
C GLU A 789 -29.12 -15.18 -59.91
N ALA A 790 -28.20 -14.23 -60.11
CA ALA A 790 -28.06 -13.46 -61.36
C ALA A 790 -26.91 -12.42 -61.31
N ASP A 791 -25.99 -12.61 -62.26
CA ASP A 791 -25.15 -11.68 -63.02
C ASP A 791 -24.10 -10.73 -62.40
N ALA A 792 -22.89 -10.91 -62.93
CA ALA A 792 -21.70 -10.10 -62.73
C ALA A 792 -21.48 -9.13 -63.89
N ALA A 793 -21.46 -7.82 -63.59
CA ALA A 793 -20.75 -6.73 -64.29
C ALA A 793 -21.12 -5.45 -63.50
N THR A 794 -20.28 -4.47 -63.13
CA THR A 794 -19.20 -3.81 -63.85
C THR A 794 -18.46 -2.89 -62.84
N ARG A 795 -17.30 -2.37 -63.28
CA ARG A 795 -16.29 -1.60 -62.56
C ARG A 795 -16.74 -0.31 -61.84
N ALA A 796 -15.95 0.00 -60.81
CA ALA A 796 -15.48 1.29 -60.30
C ALA A 796 -16.15 2.59 -60.80
N GLY A 797 -16.59 3.41 -59.85
CA GLY A 797 -16.95 4.81 -60.04
C GLY A 797 -18.14 5.22 -59.18
N GLU A 798 -17.90 6.16 -58.26
CA GLU A 798 -18.88 7.08 -57.67
C GLU A 798 -20.22 6.51 -57.20
N ARG A 799 -20.36 6.38 -55.88
CA ARG A 799 -21.64 6.60 -55.19
C ARG A 799 -21.37 7.08 -53.77
N VAL A 800 -21.39 8.40 -53.61
CA VAL A 800 -21.71 9.05 -52.34
C VAL A 800 -23.08 8.51 -51.91
N LEU A 801 -23.15 7.86 -50.76
CA LEU A 801 -24.42 7.51 -50.13
C LEU A 801 -24.65 8.46 -48.97
N ASP A 802 -25.57 9.39 -49.21
CA ASP A 802 -26.25 10.20 -48.23
C ASP A 802 -26.82 9.31 -47.10
N GLY A 803 -26.16 9.34 -45.95
CA GLY A 803 -26.65 8.69 -44.74
C GLY A 803 -27.64 9.59 -43.98
N PRO A 804 -28.56 9.02 -43.20
CA PRO A 804 -29.61 9.75 -42.46
C PRO A 804 -29.10 10.67 -41.33
N ASN A 805 -27.78 10.85 -41.20
CA ASN A 805 -27.11 11.75 -40.26
C ASN A 805 -26.44 12.96 -40.95
N ALA A 806 -26.60 13.14 -42.27
CA ALA A 806 -26.25 14.41 -42.90
C ALA A 806 -27.33 15.46 -42.53
N LEU A 807 -26.91 16.57 -41.91
CA LEU A 807 -27.78 17.74 -41.81
C LEU A 807 -28.25 18.11 -43.23
N PRO A 808 -29.56 18.26 -43.49
CA PRO A 808 -30.04 18.62 -44.83
C PRO A 808 -29.37 19.92 -45.29
N ALA A 809 -28.85 19.92 -46.52
CA ALA A 809 -28.02 21.00 -47.06
C ALA A 809 -28.75 22.34 -47.22
N ASP A 810 -30.09 22.35 -47.19
CA ASP A 810 -30.89 23.56 -47.47
C ASP A 810 -31.80 24.00 -46.31
N ALA A 811 -31.39 23.77 -45.06
CA ALA A 811 -32.02 24.46 -43.94
C ALA A 811 -31.31 25.79 -43.68
N ALA A 812 -31.72 26.83 -44.41
CA ALA A 812 -31.53 28.21 -44.00
C ALA A 812 -32.31 28.46 -42.69
N LEU A 813 -31.79 27.95 -41.59
CA LEU A 813 -32.29 28.25 -40.25
C LEU A 813 -31.62 29.53 -39.80
N ALA A 814 -32.29 30.64 -40.12
CA ALA A 814 -32.18 31.86 -39.33
C ALA A 814 -32.15 31.45 -37.87
N ALA A 815 -31.08 31.79 -37.15
CA ALA A 815 -31.05 31.60 -35.71
C ALA A 815 -32.27 32.35 -35.15
N PRO A 816 -33.28 31.68 -34.58
CA PRO A 816 -34.16 32.41 -33.70
C PRO A 816 -33.25 32.92 -32.60
N HIS A 817 -33.25 34.21 -32.33
CA HIS A 817 -32.57 34.77 -31.17
C HIS A 817 -33.05 34.00 -29.93
N ALA A 818 -32.32 32.95 -29.56
CA ALA A 818 -32.59 32.18 -28.36
C ALA A 818 -32.21 33.11 -27.22
N MET A 819 -33.22 33.61 -26.51
CA MET A 819 -32.97 34.38 -25.30
C MET A 819 -32.28 33.46 -24.29
N LEU A 820 -31.15 33.92 -23.76
CA LEU A 820 -30.40 33.17 -22.76
C LEU A 820 -31.33 32.90 -21.57
N GLY A 821 -31.53 31.62 -21.26
CA GLY A 821 -32.46 31.16 -20.23
C GLY A 821 -31.90 29.98 -19.45
N ARG A 822 -32.73 29.39 -18.58
CA ARG A 822 -32.36 28.17 -17.85
C ARG A 822 -32.23 26.98 -18.81
N LYS A 823 -31.55 25.92 -18.37
CA LYS A 823 -31.37 24.69 -19.15
C LYS A 823 -32.70 23.97 -19.35
N CYS A 824 -33.00 23.62 -20.60
CA CYS A 824 -34.17 22.82 -20.97
C CYS A 824 -33.94 21.35 -20.60
N GLY A 825 -34.85 20.75 -19.84
CA GLY A 825 -34.81 19.32 -19.50
C GLY A 825 -34.97 18.39 -20.71
N SER A 826 -35.65 18.86 -21.76
CA SER A 826 -36.00 18.03 -22.92
C SER A 826 -34.96 18.09 -24.05
N CYS A 827 -34.49 19.28 -24.45
CA CYS A 827 -33.51 19.43 -25.53
C CYS A 827 -32.09 19.81 -25.07
N GLY A 828 -31.90 20.08 -23.78
CA GLY A 828 -30.61 20.48 -23.21
C GLY A 828 -30.24 21.95 -23.43
N ALA A 829 -30.94 22.72 -24.28
CA ALA A 829 -30.58 24.10 -24.59
C ALA A 829 -30.79 25.06 -23.40
N ASN A 830 -29.87 26.02 -23.21
CA ASN A 830 -30.01 27.12 -22.24
C ASN A 830 -30.93 28.22 -22.77
N ALA A 831 -32.20 27.86 -22.99
CA ALA A 831 -33.19 28.65 -23.72
C ALA A 831 -34.58 28.64 -23.06
N VAL A 832 -34.69 28.26 -21.78
CA VAL A 832 -35.97 28.29 -21.04
C VAL A 832 -36.20 29.67 -20.45
N ILE A 833 -37.30 30.30 -20.87
CA ILE A 833 -37.80 31.59 -20.38
C ILE A 833 -39.16 31.42 -19.71
N ARG A 834 -39.63 32.44 -18.99
CA ARG A 834 -41.02 32.49 -18.50
C ARG A 834 -41.89 33.19 -19.54
N ARG A 835 -42.90 32.50 -20.08
CA ARG A 835 -43.87 33.04 -21.05
C ARG A 835 -45.28 32.67 -20.60
N ASP A 836 -46.14 33.68 -20.45
CA ASP A 836 -47.55 33.50 -20.06
C ASP A 836 -47.74 32.65 -18.79
N GLY A 837 -46.87 32.85 -17.79
CA GLY A 837 -46.90 32.10 -16.52
C GLY A 837 -46.33 30.68 -16.60
N CYS A 838 -45.82 30.23 -17.74
CA CYS A 838 -45.22 28.91 -17.90
C CYS A 838 -43.74 28.99 -18.27
N ASP A 839 -42.98 27.97 -17.87
CA ASP A 839 -41.64 27.78 -18.43
C ASP A 839 -41.78 27.40 -19.91
N PHE A 840 -41.09 28.11 -20.80
CA PHE A 840 -41.13 27.88 -22.24
C PHE A 840 -39.72 27.84 -22.81
N CYS A 841 -39.33 26.75 -23.45
CA CYS A 841 -38.06 26.65 -24.14
C CYS A 841 -38.13 27.26 -25.54
N THR A 842 -37.42 28.37 -25.79
CA THR A 842 -37.40 29.01 -27.11
C THR A 842 -36.64 28.21 -28.17
N ALA A 843 -35.86 27.19 -27.77
CA ALA A 843 -35.10 26.34 -28.69
C ALA A 843 -35.89 25.13 -29.21
N CYS A 844 -36.71 24.48 -28.38
CA CYS A 844 -37.48 23.29 -28.77
C CYS A 844 -39.01 23.43 -28.62
N GLY A 845 -39.49 24.53 -28.05
CA GLY A 845 -40.90 24.80 -27.81
C GLY A 845 -41.50 23.97 -26.66
N GLU A 846 -40.68 23.46 -25.74
CA GLU A 846 -41.16 22.74 -24.56
C GLU A 846 -41.87 23.69 -23.59
N ILE A 847 -43.06 23.31 -23.12
CA ILE A 847 -43.78 24.01 -22.06
C ILE A 847 -43.59 23.21 -20.77
N GLY A 848 -42.87 23.78 -19.82
CA GLY A 848 -42.63 23.24 -18.49
C GLY A 848 -43.70 23.69 -17.49
N THR A 849 -43.31 23.79 -16.21
CA THR A 849 -44.25 24.08 -15.12
C THR A 849 -44.90 25.47 -15.27
N CYS A 850 -46.23 25.50 -15.27
CA CYS A 850 -47.03 26.72 -15.21
C CYS A 850 -47.30 27.12 -13.76
N GLY A 851 -47.21 28.41 -13.45
CA GLY A 851 -47.43 28.97 -12.12
C GLY A 851 -47.62 30.47 -12.13
#